data_AF-A0A937NYW1-F1
#
_entry.id   AF-A0A937NYW1-F1
#
_cell.length_a   1.000
_cell.length_b   1.000
_cell.length_c   1.000
_cell.angle_alpha   90.00
_cell.angle_beta   90.00
_cell.angle_gamma   90.00
#
_symmetry.space_group_name_H-M   'P 1'
#
loop_
_entity.id
_entity.type
_entity.pdbx_description
1 polymer ?
#
loop_
_entity_poly.entity_id
_entity_poly.type
_entity_poly.pdbx_seq_one_letter_code
_entity_poly.pdbx_strand_id
1 'polypeptide(L)'
;MKQINLINFCIAFLMSAIFGLTVSGQSNDPAAASGYIEDDQEFWDNTPHLILSPESDNWDLPTEVDNSVLMYFPWTYIDGDLWRHIYIQGGNGACAAVSTVHYTLTYELNRVREAYGLYDENKCPANFTWNFLNGGVFGAGSSFTGNLNILKTNGCPSCIEWGSCDEDNYEENYTMWMHGYDKYFSSYQNRIESHSQIYPMYNPEKHELMKHWLANHNEGAETGGLIVFSNFGACTSTVDLLPPSNHAGDKAVVEWGTACNHAMTIVGYCDDVMWDFNEDGQFTNNIDLNGDGNIDVRDWEIGAFIVVGLGHYDYAQEGFVWVIYKTMAECTNQSAIVEHVDDGYEPLIEIKGELVHNKRNNMRVRMAQGENANSNPPSAYDDWRNTFFKYAGGANPMQGIDYDPWLEFSLNYGHYFAQDDFGKIFLRINSNSSESGTLEYWTLVDRRWGEVFELQYPETNIELPVNSDLVFEIPYDLIPHETYIEEDLLLFSNMVSRFTPTVVNGATLTVEDGVQIDMYESEIHINQGSSLILQGNVTILAKKGICKLIIDGNVSIGSNVSFIAEEDAQLQLRINNTNIDVTMDYAHFSGSALIAYNDELTVTNSDFTDSGIYGFNGDFDISNTEFIYSFVHIANADAVNRLVSITGNCNFSGLQTVPAIDIDNYPNFKIDNCMISDCSDAINLFNCGYGNKYQQISNSDITGNSATGITVYNTTVDILHSEIVDNSYGIKCLDRSQVHIEGDNHNVTQEIKDNNSYEVLATRGSFPQYFHWNLIQDDDNLPGDPLVKYTGQEDGLDVRNNCWGYNFNPEDDLDPYESYLWEPVWECMSGSGSGEGSEAEGMYLAARDKIVAEDYAGAKADFLQIISLYPASKYSQASLKEIYSLEAFVSNNYTELKTYYDSEPNITNSPELNKLADFLINFCEIKLENWQTAIAWFEDVIQNPESLEDSIFAIIDLGYTYFLMENGGFKSAYVGNMAQYKPVSRKQFEDDRDYLLSLLPGDELSKTMKESLGQLKSGELLQNIPNPFNGLTQIFYRIEEAATVSINVYNYTGQLVKSYNEGVKTGGVHYVEFDANGMSNGMYFYSININGKTSDSKKMTVVK
;
A
#
# COMPACT_ATOMS: atom_id res chain seq x y z
N MET A 1 -53.97 41.05 3.31
CA MET A 1 -53.35 39.78 3.71
C MET A 1 -52.62 39.87 5.05
N LYS A 2 -51.85 40.94 5.35
CA LYS A 2 -51.16 41.12 6.65
C LYS A 2 -52.05 41.11 7.92
N GLN A 3 -53.30 41.60 7.88
CA GLN A 3 -54.21 41.53 9.04
C GLN A 3 -54.87 40.15 9.27
N ILE A 4 -54.83 39.25 8.28
CA ILE A 4 -55.43 37.91 8.38
C ILE A 4 -54.48 36.96 9.13
N ASN A 5 -53.17 37.16 8.99
CA ASN A 5 -52.15 36.34 9.66
C ASN A 5 -52.03 36.62 11.16
N LEU A 6 -52.24 37.87 11.61
CA LEU A 6 -52.22 38.23 13.03
C LEU A 6 -53.37 37.57 13.82
N ILE A 7 -54.55 37.45 13.17
CA ILE A 7 -55.73 36.79 13.74
C ILE A 7 -55.53 35.27 13.77
N ASN A 8 -54.93 34.68 12.74
CA ASN A 8 -54.63 33.25 12.71
C ASN A 8 -53.53 32.84 13.71
N PHE A 9 -52.52 33.70 13.93
CA PHE A 9 -51.48 33.50 14.95
C PHE A 9 -52.07 33.46 16.36
N CYS A 10 -52.96 34.40 16.70
CA CYS A 10 -53.64 34.42 18.00
C CYS A 10 -54.61 33.23 18.18
N ILE A 11 -55.25 32.76 17.11
CA ILE A 11 -56.19 31.62 17.15
C ILE A 11 -55.45 30.29 17.29
N ALA A 12 -54.30 30.10 16.62
CA ALA A 12 -53.47 28.91 16.78
C ALA A 12 -52.92 28.77 18.21
N PHE A 13 -52.52 29.90 18.82
CA PHE A 13 -52.04 29.96 20.21
C PHE A 13 -53.15 29.73 21.26
N LEU A 14 -54.39 30.12 20.97
CA LEU A 14 -55.55 29.87 21.84
C LEU A 14 -56.06 28.43 21.74
N MET A 15 -55.89 27.75 20.59
CA MET A 15 -56.32 26.36 20.43
C MET A 15 -55.39 25.36 21.13
N SER A 16 -54.08 25.63 21.19
CA SER A 16 -53.11 24.78 21.91
C SER A 16 -53.33 24.77 23.43
N ALA A 17 -53.81 25.88 24.00
CA ALA A 17 -54.12 25.99 25.43
C ALA A 17 -55.43 25.28 25.85
N ILE A 18 -56.33 24.94 24.92
CA ILE A 18 -57.67 24.41 25.22
C ILE A 18 -57.78 22.89 25.03
N PHE A 19 -56.95 22.28 24.17
CA PHE A 19 -56.98 20.84 23.91
C PHE A 19 -55.80 20.11 24.56
N GLY A 20 -55.89 19.85 25.87
CA GLY A 20 -55.03 18.88 26.53
C GLY A 20 -55.29 17.46 26.00
N LEU A 21 -54.51 17.04 25.00
CA LEU A 21 -54.46 15.66 24.53
C LEU A 21 -53.30 14.94 25.22
N THR A 22 -53.61 14.18 26.26
CA THR A 22 -52.69 13.22 26.87
C THR A 22 -52.42 12.09 25.87
N VAL A 23 -51.20 12.04 25.31
CA VAL A 23 -50.68 10.84 24.63
C VAL A 23 -49.90 10.04 25.66
N SER A 24 -50.44 8.90 26.07
CA SER A 24 -49.77 7.97 26.98
C SER A 24 -48.73 7.17 26.22
N GLY A 25 -47.45 7.27 26.61
CA GLY A 25 -46.44 6.26 26.28
C GLY A 25 -45.15 6.74 25.63
N GLN A 26 -44.57 7.86 26.05
CA GLN A 26 -43.12 8.12 26.09
C GLN A 26 -42.93 9.22 27.14
N SER A 27 -42.05 9.02 28.12
CA SER A 27 -41.65 10.09 29.04
C SER A 27 -40.84 11.10 28.24
N ASN A 28 -41.46 12.23 27.88
CA ASN A 28 -40.88 13.57 27.79
C ASN A 28 -41.93 14.49 27.18
N ASP A 29 -42.34 15.49 27.95
CA ASP A 29 -43.43 16.41 27.66
C ASP A 29 -43.16 17.23 26.38
N PRO A 30 -43.95 17.09 25.30
CA PRO A 30 -43.76 17.86 24.07
C PRO A 30 -44.16 19.34 24.20
N ALA A 31 -44.67 19.77 25.36
CA ALA A 31 -45.20 21.11 25.58
C ALA A 31 -44.21 22.09 26.25
N ALA A 32 -42.98 21.67 26.58
CA ALA A 32 -41.98 22.57 27.16
C ALA A 32 -41.25 23.36 26.05
N ALA A 33 -41.89 24.40 25.54
CA ALA A 33 -41.16 25.48 24.89
C ALA A 33 -40.15 26.07 25.90
N SER A 34 -38.85 25.91 25.61
CA SER A 34 -37.71 26.58 26.28
C SER A 34 -37.60 26.52 27.81
N GLY A 35 -38.26 25.57 28.48
CA GLY A 35 -38.28 25.46 29.94
C GLY A 35 -37.60 24.19 30.46
N TYR A 36 -36.84 24.34 31.55
CA TYR A 36 -36.25 23.27 32.38
C TYR A 36 -37.07 21.98 32.37
N ILE A 37 -36.53 20.90 31.80
CA ILE A 37 -37.00 19.55 32.05
C ILE A 37 -36.33 19.08 33.36
N GLU A 38 -36.95 18.24 34.17
CA GLU A 38 -36.32 17.68 35.39
C GLU A 38 -34.97 16.97 35.11
N ASP A 39 -34.73 16.51 33.88
CA ASP A 39 -33.45 15.97 33.38
C ASP A 39 -32.38 17.07 33.11
N ASP A 40 -32.74 18.35 33.02
CA ASP A 40 -31.79 19.46 32.78
C ASP A 40 -31.15 20.00 34.07
N GLN A 41 -31.66 19.65 35.26
CA GLN A 41 -31.07 20.17 36.51
C GLN A 41 -29.59 19.76 36.64
N GLU A 42 -29.28 18.51 36.30
CA GLU A 42 -27.89 18.02 36.28
C GLU A 42 -27.04 18.74 35.23
N PHE A 43 -27.61 19.08 34.06
CA PHE A 43 -26.91 19.89 33.07
C PHE A 43 -26.54 21.25 33.65
N TRP A 44 -27.52 21.98 34.20
CA TRP A 44 -27.29 23.31 34.78
C TRP A 44 -26.41 23.28 36.02
N ASP A 45 -26.48 22.25 36.86
CA ASP A 45 -25.60 22.10 38.02
C ASP A 45 -24.14 21.88 37.60
N ASN A 46 -23.91 21.29 36.42
CA ASN A 46 -22.58 21.00 35.89
C ASN A 46 -22.06 22.06 34.89
N THR A 47 -22.91 22.97 34.40
CA THR A 47 -22.50 24.04 33.48
C THR A 47 -21.60 25.04 34.23
N PRO A 48 -20.37 25.32 33.74
CA PRO A 48 -19.46 26.26 34.39
C PRO A 48 -20.08 27.65 34.54
N HIS A 49 -19.97 28.25 35.72
CA HIS A 49 -20.33 29.66 35.89
C HIS A 49 -19.24 30.55 35.31
N LEU A 50 -19.63 31.51 34.48
CA LEU A 50 -18.73 32.57 34.07
C LEU A 50 -18.40 33.46 35.28
N ILE A 51 -17.13 33.83 35.40
CA ILE A 51 -16.60 34.66 36.48
C ILE A 51 -15.95 35.89 35.85
N LEU A 52 -16.11 37.04 36.51
CA LEU A 52 -15.49 38.28 36.11
C LEU A 52 -13.97 38.15 36.15
N SER A 53 -13.30 38.55 35.05
CA SER A 53 -11.85 38.49 34.97
C SER A 53 -11.23 39.41 36.03
N PRO A 54 -10.16 38.99 36.74
CA PRO A 54 -9.45 39.88 37.68
C PRO A 54 -8.91 41.16 37.05
N GLU A 55 -8.78 41.19 35.72
CA GLU A 55 -8.30 42.35 34.96
C GLU A 55 -9.42 43.30 34.53
N SER A 56 -10.69 42.93 34.77
CA SER A 56 -11.88 43.72 34.36
C SER A 56 -11.85 45.15 34.88
N ASP A 57 -11.31 45.37 36.08
CA ASP A 57 -11.13 46.69 36.70
C ASP A 57 -10.27 47.65 35.86
N ASN A 58 -9.50 47.14 34.90
CA ASN A 58 -8.65 47.95 34.01
C ASN A 58 -9.36 48.37 32.71
N TRP A 59 -10.57 47.87 32.45
CA TRP A 59 -11.31 48.13 31.21
C TRP A 59 -12.55 48.95 31.51
N ASP A 60 -12.51 50.24 31.15
CA ASP A 60 -13.68 51.10 31.24
C ASP A 60 -14.77 50.59 30.28
N LEU A 61 -15.96 50.32 30.82
CA LEU A 61 -17.12 49.94 30.02
C LEU A 61 -17.78 51.17 29.38
N PRO A 62 -18.11 51.12 28.07
CA PRO A 62 -18.97 52.11 27.44
C PRO A 62 -20.34 52.18 28.14
N THR A 63 -20.97 53.34 28.11
CA THR A 63 -22.35 53.49 28.62
C THR A 63 -23.39 52.84 27.70
N GLU A 64 -23.03 52.54 26.46
CA GLU A 64 -23.88 51.88 25.46
C GLU A 64 -23.03 50.99 24.55
N VAL A 65 -23.51 49.78 24.31
CA VAL A 65 -22.93 48.78 23.41
C VAL A 65 -24.05 48.16 22.58
N ASP A 66 -23.89 48.10 21.26
CA ASP A 66 -24.76 47.35 20.36
C ASP A 66 -23.91 46.50 19.41
N ASN A 67 -23.81 45.21 19.70
CA ASN A 67 -23.06 44.28 18.85
C ASN A 67 -23.81 43.92 17.57
N SER A 68 -25.12 44.18 17.49
CA SER A 68 -25.91 43.86 16.30
C SER A 68 -25.62 44.76 15.10
N VAL A 69 -25.00 45.92 15.32
CA VAL A 69 -24.56 46.83 14.23
C VAL A 69 -23.17 46.50 13.69
N LEU A 70 -22.48 45.53 14.29
CA LEU A 70 -21.16 45.09 13.84
C LEU A 70 -21.26 44.13 12.65
N MET A 71 -20.18 44.02 11.88
CA MET A 71 -20.15 43.17 10.68
C MET A 71 -20.31 41.67 10.97
N TYR A 72 -20.07 41.25 12.21
CA TYR A 72 -20.15 39.85 12.65
C TYR A 72 -21.59 39.34 12.80
N PHE A 73 -22.52 40.26 13.10
CA PHE A 73 -23.93 39.92 13.25
C PHE A 73 -24.51 39.44 11.91
N PRO A 74 -25.53 38.56 11.90
CA PRO A 74 -26.21 38.18 10.67
C PRO A 74 -26.85 39.40 9.96
N TRP A 75 -26.47 39.66 8.71
CA TRP A 75 -27.03 40.71 7.85
C TRP A 75 -27.72 40.11 6.62
N THR A 76 -28.70 40.81 6.06
CA THR A 76 -29.41 40.42 4.83
C THR A 76 -29.80 41.63 3.99
N TYR A 77 -30.14 41.40 2.71
CA TYR A 77 -30.70 42.44 1.83
C TYR A 77 -32.22 42.29 1.73
N ILE A 78 -32.95 43.38 1.97
CA ILE A 78 -34.41 43.45 1.79
C ILE A 78 -34.68 44.61 0.84
N ASP A 79 -35.31 44.32 -0.30
CA ASP A 79 -35.62 45.29 -1.35
C ASP A 79 -34.40 46.13 -1.82
N GLY A 80 -33.19 45.56 -1.68
CA GLY A 80 -31.92 46.19 -2.09
C GLY A 80 -31.22 47.01 -0.99
N ASP A 81 -31.85 47.18 0.17
CA ASP A 81 -31.26 47.83 1.34
C ASP A 81 -30.69 46.78 2.31
N LEU A 82 -29.65 47.14 3.06
CA LEU A 82 -28.97 46.28 4.02
C LEU A 82 -29.68 46.34 5.38
N TRP A 83 -30.10 45.20 5.91
CA TRP A 83 -30.81 45.06 7.18
C TRP A 83 -30.11 44.07 8.09
N ARG A 84 -30.14 44.34 9.41
CA ARG A 84 -29.81 43.34 10.43
C ARG A 84 -30.82 42.20 10.27
N HIS A 85 -30.35 40.98 10.09
CA HIS A 85 -31.22 39.86 9.78
C HIS A 85 -32.07 39.50 11.01
N ILE A 86 -33.38 39.66 10.89
CA ILE A 86 -34.34 39.18 11.87
C ILE A 86 -34.87 37.84 11.42
N TYR A 87 -34.49 36.79 12.14
CA TYR A 87 -34.90 35.42 11.83
C TYR A 87 -36.39 35.22 12.12
N ILE A 88 -37.23 35.14 11.08
CA ILE A 88 -38.66 34.90 11.11
C ILE A 88 -38.94 33.44 11.43
N GLN A 89 -39.36 33.17 12.67
CA GLN A 89 -39.58 31.79 13.13
C GLN A 89 -40.91 31.15 12.67
N GLY A 90 -41.81 31.88 12.00
CA GLY A 90 -42.98 31.31 11.29
C GLY A 90 -44.00 30.48 12.10
N GLY A 91 -43.86 30.38 13.43
CA GLY A 91 -44.63 29.46 14.29
C GLY A 91 -43.90 28.14 14.63
N ASN A 92 -42.65 27.98 14.23
CA ASN A 92 -41.86 26.75 14.30
C ASN A 92 -41.36 26.34 15.70
N GLY A 93 -41.52 27.16 16.74
CA GLY A 93 -40.97 26.87 18.06
C GLY A 93 -39.43 26.84 18.13
N ALA A 94 -38.72 27.24 17.07
CA ALA A 94 -37.26 27.14 16.93
C ALA A 94 -36.44 28.19 17.73
N CYS A 95 -37.06 28.94 18.64
CA CYS A 95 -36.47 30.08 19.34
C CYS A 95 -35.11 29.80 20.00
N ALA A 96 -34.95 28.61 20.59
CA ALA A 96 -33.70 28.20 21.21
C ALA A 96 -32.59 27.98 20.18
N ALA A 97 -32.88 27.29 19.08
CA ALA A 97 -31.94 27.07 17.98
C ALA A 97 -31.59 28.38 17.26
N VAL A 98 -32.56 29.29 17.09
CA VAL A 98 -32.31 30.62 16.50
C VAL A 98 -31.36 31.43 17.36
N SER A 99 -31.59 31.45 18.68
CA SER A 99 -30.75 32.23 19.60
C SER A 99 -29.34 31.67 19.73
N THR A 100 -29.21 30.35 19.88
CA THR A 100 -27.90 29.67 20.03
C THR A 100 -27.15 29.56 18.71
N VAL A 101 -27.79 29.11 17.64
CA VAL A 101 -27.12 28.83 16.35
C VAL A 101 -27.08 30.08 15.46
N HIS A 102 -28.24 30.64 15.12
CA HIS A 102 -28.27 31.66 14.07
C HIS A 102 -27.68 33.00 14.52
N TYR A 103 -27.99 33.45 15.74
CA TYR A 103 -27.44 34.69 16.26
C TYR A 103 -26.08 34.48 16.93
N THR A 104 -26.02 33.65 17.97
CA THR A 104 -24.84 33.57 18.86
C THR A 104 -23.65 32.87 18.21
N LEU A 105 -23.81 31.62 17.76
CA LEU A 105 -22.73 30.89 17.09
C LEU A 105 -22.22 31.63 15.84
N THR A 106 -23.13 32.10 14.97
CA THR A 106 -22.75 32.91 13.80
C THR A 106 -21.92 34.12 14.19
N TYR A 107 -22.37 34.89 15.19
CA TYR A 107 -21.67 36.08 15.63
C TYR A 107 -20.29 35.75 16.20
N GLU A 108 -20.19 34.76 17.09
CA GLU A 108 -18.93 34.38 17.72
C GLU A 108 -17.92 33.82 16.71
N LEU A 109 -18.34 32.96 15.79
CA LEU A 109 -17.49 32.46 14.71
C LEU A 109 -17.00 33.61 13.83
N ASN A 110 -17.89 34.54 13.43
CA ASN A 110 -17.51 35.67 12.61
C ASN A 110 -16.60 36.66 13.32
N ARG A 111 -16.78 36.85 14.64
CA ARG A 111 -15.89 37.67 15.47
C ARG A 111 -14.48 37.10 15.49
N VAL A 112 -14.34 35.79 15.71
CA VAL A 112 -13.03 35.11 15.72
C VAL A 112 -12.38 35.09 14.34
N ARG A 113 -13.17 34.95 13.28
CA ARG A 113 -12.69 34.89 11.89
C ARG A 113 -12.51 36.25 11.21
N GLU A 114 -12.90 37.33 11.88
CA GLU A 114 -13.05 38.67 11.29
C GLU A 114 -13.92 38.68 10.01
N ALA A 115 -14.96 37.84 9.98
CA ALA A 115 -15.79 37.58 8.81
C ALA A 115 -17.08 38.43 8.79
N TYR A 116 -17.62 38.67 7.58
CA TYR A 116 -18.87 39.39 7.41
C TYR A 116 -20.05 38.43 7.49
N GLY A 117 -20.90 38.60 8.51
CA GLY A 117 -22.17 37.88 8.70
C GLY A 117 -23.24 38.25 7.66
N LEU A 118 -22.87 38.97 6.59
CA LEU A 118 -23.70 39.21 5.40
C LEU A 118 -23.74 37.99 4.47
N TYR A 119 -22.63 37.25 4.38
CA TYR A 119 -22.49 36.15 3.43
C TYR A 119 -22.99 34.83 4.02
N ASP A 120 -23.65 34.02 3.21
CA ASP A 120 -24.29 32.78 3.67
C ASP A 120 -23.28 31.69 4.03
N GLU A 121 -22.05 31.73 3.51
CA GLU A 121 -20.94 30.89 3.99
C GLU A 121 -20.58 31.16 5.47
N ASN A 122 -20.88 32.35 5.96
CA ASN A 122 -20.51 32.84 7.30
C ASN A 122 -21.69 32.86 8.27
N LYS A 123 -22.80 32.20 7.93
CA LYS A 123 -24.01 32.12 8.75
C LYS A 123 -24.34 30.66 9.05
N CYS A 124 -24.88 30.41 10.23
CA CYS A 124 -25.32 29.08 10.65
C CYS A 124 -26.87 28.95 10.58
N PRO A 125 -27.41 27.87 9.99
CA PRO A 125 -28.84 27.62 9.90
C PRO A 125 -29.39 27.03 11.20
N ALA A 126 -30.28 27.76 11.87
CA ALA A 126 -30.97 27.25 13.07
C ALA A 126 -31.76 25.96 12.83
N ASN A 127 -32.21 25.72 11.60
CA ASN A 127 -32.95 24.52 11.23
C ASN A 127 -32.11 23.23 11.37
N PHE A 128 -30.77 23.30 11.27
CA PHE A 128 -29.91 22.13 11.35
C PHE A 128 -30.09 21.39 12.68
N THR A 129 -29.82 22.06 13.80
CA THR A 129 -29.95 21.47 15.14
C THR A 129 -31.42 21.25 15.50
N TRP A 130 -32.31 22.17 15.11
CA TRP A 130 -33.74 22.08 15.39
C TRP A 130 -34.38 20.83 14.78
N ASN A 131 -34.03 20.45 13.54
CA ASN A 131 -34.62 19.30 12.86
C ASN A 131 -34.23 17.94 13.49
N PHE A 132 -33.20 17.88 14.33
CA PHE A 132 -32.93 16.72 15.17
C PHE A 132 -33.81 16.70 16.42
N LEU A 133 -34.11 17.87 16.98
CA LEU A 133 -34.72 18.03 18.31
C LEU A 133 -36.24 18.21 18.28
N ASN A 134 -36.83 18.65 17.17
CA ASN A 134 -38.25 18.98 17.04
C ASN A 134 -39.18 17.76 16.94
N GLY A 135 -38.65 16.54 17.04
CA GLY A 135 -39.44 15.31 16.92
C GLY A 135 -40.13 15.11 15.57
N GLY A 136 -39.73 15.86 14.53
CA GLY A 136 -40.39 15.87 13.23
C GLY A 136 -41.80 16.47 13.27
N VAL A 137 -42.08 17.38 14.22
CA VAL A 137 -43.39 18.04 14.38
C VAL A 137 -43.22 19.54 14.16
N PHE A 138 -43.99 20.08 13.22
CA PHE A 138 -44.04 21.52 12.97
C PHE A 138 -44.53 22.25 14.23
N GLY A 139 -43.82 23.30 14.63
CA GLY A 139 -44.13 24.09 15.83
C GLY A 139 -43.62 23.51 17.16
N ALA A 140 -42.96 22.35 17.14
CA ALA A 140 -42.32 21.80 18.33
C ALA A 140 -41.01 22.56 18.66
N GLY A 141 -40.80 22.80 19.95
CA GLY A 141 -39.61 23.49 20.45
C GLY A 141 -38.34 22.64 20.37
N SER A 142 -37.20 23.27 20.66
CA SER A 142 -35.93 22.58 20.97
C SER A 142 -35.37 23.08 22.30
N SER A 143 -34.60 22.25 23.00
CA SER A 143 -33.94 22.63 24.27
C SER A 143 -32.58 23.28 24.03
N PHE A 144 -32.14 24.17 24.92
CA PHE A 144 -30.78 24.73 24.85
C PHE A 144 -29.72 23.65 24.95
N THR A 145 -29.86 22.75 25.92
CA THR A 145 -28.98 21.60 26.14
C THR A 145 -28.79 20.78 24.86
N GLY A 146 -29.88 20.51 24.14
CA GLY A 146 -29.84 19.75 22.89
C GLY A 146 -29.07 20.48 21.79
N ASN A 147 -29.35 21.77 21.59
CA ASN A 147 -28.67 22.58 20.58
C ASN A 147 -27.16 22.70 20.86
N LEU A 148 -26.80 23.11 22.08
CA LEU A 148 -25.40 23.26 22.50
C LEU A 148 -24.64 21.94 22.44
N ASN A 149 -25.28 20.81 22.75
CA ASN A 149 -24.64 19.50 22.64
C ASN A 149 -24.39 19.09 21.18
N ILE A 150 -25.31 19.39 20.25
CA ILE A 150 -25.07 19.16 18.81
C ILE A 150 -23.90 20.04 18.36
N LEU A 151 -23.93 21.33 18.66
CA LEU A 151 -22.86 22.27 18.30
C LEU A 151 -21.51 21.82 18.86
N LYS A 152 -21.47 21.41 20.13
CA LYS A 152 -20.23 20.95 20.76
C LYS A 152 -19.71 19.66 20.14
N THR A 153 -20.57 18.71 19.81
CA THR A 153 -20.10 17.39 19.35
C THR A 153 -19.87 17.30 17.85
N ASN A 154 -20.65 18.01 17.03
CA ASN A 154 -20.64 17.86 15.57
C ASN A 154 -20.75 19.20 14.81
N GLY A 155 -20.82 20.33 15.52
CA GLY A 155 -20.86 21.66 14.92
C GLY A 155 -22.14 21.93 14.12
N CYS A 156 -22.04 22.83 13.14
CA CYS A 156 -23.15 23.27 12.31
C CYS A 156 -22.68 23.60 10.88
N PRO A 157 -23.34 23.14 9.81
CA PRO A 157 -22.96 23.55 8.47
C PRO A 157 -23.17 25.06 8.28
N SER A 158 -22.53 25.65 7.29
CA SER A 158 -22.92 26.97 6.81
C SER A 158 -24.29 26.93 6.12
N CYS A 159 -24.93 28.08 5.94
CA CYS A 159 -26.18 28.16 5.17
C CYS A 159 -26.01 27.66 3.74
N ILE A 160 -24.84 27.84 3.13
CA ILE A 160 -24.55 27.35 1.77
C ILE A 160 -24.55 25.82 1.72
N GLU A 161 -23.90 25.17 2.69
CA GLU A 161 -23.79 23.71 2.72
C GLU A 161 -25.11 23.04 3.07
N TRP A 162 -25.87 23.67 3.97
CA TRP A 162 -27.22 23.26 4.32
C TRP A 162 -28.22 23.49 3.17
N GLY A 163 -28.01 24.54 2.38
CA GLY A 163 -28.77 24.85 1.16
C GLY A 163 -29.47 26.20 1.17
N SER A 164 -29.83 26.74 2.35
CA SER A 164 -30.26 28.14 2.54
C SER A 164 -30.47 28.46 4.03
N CYS A 165 -30.31 29.72 4.42
CA CYS A 165 -30.83 30.27 5.68
C CYS A 165 -32.16 31.02 5.52
N ASP A 166 -32.73 31.02 4.31
CA ASP A 166 -33.97 31.68 3.98
C ASP A 166 -35.18 30.99 4.64
N GLU A 167 -36.14 31.86 4.89
CA GLU A 167 -37.22 31.68 5.85
C GLU A 167 -38.55 31.39 5.15
N ASP A 168 -38.55 31.33 3.82
CA ASP A 168 -39.79 31.36 3.04
C ASP A 168 -40.51 29.99 2.97
N ASN A 169 -39.85 28.88 3.35
CA ASN A 169 -40.36 27.50 3.17
C ASN A 169 -40.31 26.61 4.45
N TYR A 170 -40.62 27.16 5.62
CA TYR A 170 -40.54 26.41 6.89
C TYR A 170 -41.50 25.23 7.03
N GLU A 171 -42.70 25.32 6.46
CA GLU A 171 -43.66 24.21 6.47
C GLU A 171 -43.12 22.98 5.72
N GLU A 172 -42.11 23.14 4.86
CA GLU A 172 -41.50 22.06 4.08
C GLU A 172 -40.17 21.57 4.70
N ASN A 173 -39.43 22.45 5.38
CA ASN A 173 -38.06 22.18 5.81
C ASN A 173 -37.89 21.63 7.24
N TYR A 174 -38.95 21.53 8.05
CA TYR A 174 -38.89 21.08 9.46
C TYR A 174 -38.57 19.59 9.64
N THR A 175 -38.51 18.82 8.56
CA THR A 175 -38.15 17.41 8.58
C THR A 175 -36.82 17.12 7.89
N MET A 176 -36.10 18.10 7.36
CA MET A 176 -34.89 17.81 6.59
C MET A 176 -33.70 17.42 7.46
N TRP A 177 -32.95 16.40 7.07
CA TRP A 177 -31.59 16.14 7.57
C TRP A 177 -30.58 16.24 6.44
N MET A 178 -29.41 16.79 6.77
CA MET A 178 -28.30 16.96 5.82
C MET A 178 -27.70 15.61 5.45
N HIS A 179 -27.39 15.40 4.17
CA HIS A 179 -26.66 14.23 3.68
C HIS A 179 -25.35 14.65 3.00
N GLY A 180 -24.33 13.80 3.10
CA GLY A 180 -23.04 13.97 2.44
C GLY A 180 -21.89 14.12 3.43
N TYR A 181 -20.86 13.27 3.30
CA TYR A 181 -19.68 13.26 4.18
C TYR A 181 -19.03 14.65 4.29
N ASP A 182 -18.73 15.30 3.16
CA ASP A 182 -18.02 16.58 3.13
C ASP A 182 -18.75 17.68 3.91
N LYS A 183 -20.09 17.66 3.91
CA LYS A 183 -20.91 18.66 4.63
C LYS A 183 -20.91 18.43 6.13
N TYR A 184 -20.89 17.17 6.57
CA TYR A 184 -20.71 16.85 7.98
C TYR A 184 -19.30 17.18 8.44
N PHE A 185 -18.30 16.88 7.61
CA PHE A 185 -16.91 17.20 7.91
C PHE A 185 -16.68 18.71 8.05
N SER A 186 -17.25 19.53 7.15
CA SER A 186 -17.16 20.98 7.26
C SER A 186 -17.95 21.56 8.43
N SER A 187 -19.03 20.88 8.87
CA SER A 187 -19.77 21.31 10.07
C SER A 187 -18.90 21.33 11.32
N TYR A 188 -17.89 20.45 11.41
CA TYR A 188 -16.96 20.42 12.54
C TYR A 188 -16.16 21.71 12.71
N GLN A 189 -15.98 22.46 11.62
CA GLN A 189 -15.28 23.74 11.62
C GLN A 189 -16.09 24.86 12.27
N ASN A 190 -17.40 24.69 12.45
CA ASN A 190 -18.33 25.69 12.97
C ASN A 190 -18.98 25.16 14.27
N ARG A 191 -18.22 25.16 15.36
CA ARG A 191 -18.65 24.55 16.61
C ARG A 191 -18.35 25.41 17.82
N ILE A 192 -18.90 24.98 18.96
CA ILE A 192 -18.50 25.48 20.27
C ILE A 192 -17.49 24.53 20.90
N GLU A 193 -16.46 25.09 21.55
CA GLU A 193 -15.59 24.37 22.47
C GLU A 193 -16.36 24.08 23.77
N SER A 194 -16.97 25.13 24.30
CA SER A 194 -17.63 25.14 25.59
C SER A 194 -18.71 26.22 25.66
N HIS A 195 -19.44 26.23 26.77
CA HIS A 195 -20.40 27.28 27.10
C HIS A 195 -20.32 27.54 28.60
N SER A 196 -20.75 28.72 29.02
CA SER A 196 -20.79 29.10 30.44
C SER A 196 -22.11 29.74 30.78
N GLN A 197 -22.54 29.57 32.03
CA GLN A 197 -23.75 30.19 32.54
C GLN A 197 -23.47 31.44 33.37
N ILE A 198 -24.36 32.42 33.28
CA ILE A 198 -24.41 33.60 34.14
C ILE A 198 -25.66 33.47 35.00
N TYR A 199 -25.45 33.20 36.29
CA TYR A 199 -26.51 32.97 37.27
C TYR A 199 -26.04 33.36 38.69
N PRO A 200 -26.94 33.87 39.55
CA PRO A 200 -28.26 34.38 39.20
C PRO A 200 -28.17 35.80 38.60
N MET A 201 -29.04 36.10 37.62
CA MET A 201 -28.99 37.36 36.87
C MET A 201 -29.36 38.62 37.68
N TYR A 202 -29.97 38.46 38.87
CA TYR A 202 -30.25 39.59 39.76
C TYR A 202 -29.02 40.09 40.54
N ASN A 203 -27.93 39.32 40.55
CA ASN A 203 -26.71 39.72 41.25
C ASN A 203 -26.01 40.86 40.49
N PRO A 204 -25.73 42.03 41.11
CA PRO A 204 -25.04 43.14 40.45
C PRO A 204 -23.69 42.79 39.86
N GLU A 205 -22.91 41.90 40.49
CA GLU A 205 -21.62 41.42 39.97
C GLU A 205 -21.80 40.60 38.69
N LYS A 206 -22.86 39.77 38.63
CA LYS A 206 -23.19 39.00 37.43
C LYS A 206 -23.73 39.89 36.30
N HIS A 207 -24.44 40.95 36.66
CA HIS A 207 -24.88 41.95 35.71
C HIS A 207 -23.71 42.70 35.09
N GLU A 208 -22.72 43.10 35.90
CA GLU A 208 -21.49 43.73 35.41
C GLU A 208 -20.69 42.78 34.51
N LEU A 209 -20.64 41.49 34.87
CA LEU A 209 -20.06 40.45 34.02
C LEU A 209 -20.77 40.34 32.65
N MET A 210 -22.09 40.45 32.59
CA MET A 210 -22.82 40.47 31.31
C MET A 210 -22.38 41.67 30.46
N LYS A 211 -22.21 42.85 31.08
CA LYS A 211 -21.73 44.05 30.38
C LYS A 211 -20.30 43.89 29.87
N HIS A 212 -19.40 43.29 30.66
CA HIS A 212 -18.06 42.95 30.21
C HIS A 212 -18.07 41.96 29.05
N TRP A 213 -18.89 40.90 29.12
CA TRP A 213 -19.03 39.98 28.00
C TRP A 213 -19.48 40.69 26.72
N LEU A 214 -20.54 41.51 26.81
CA LEU A 214 -21.08 42.25 25.67
C LEU A 214 -20.12 43.32 25.14
N ALA A 215 -19.32 43.97 25.99
CA ALA A 215 -18.43 45.05 25.57
C ALA A 215 -17.06 44.58 25.08
N ASN A 216 -16.46 43.61 25.78
CA ASN A 216 -15.06 43.23 25.62
C ASN A 216 -14.79 41.73 25.87
N HIS A 217 -15.84 40.90 25.77
CA HIS A 217 -15.77 39.44 25.90
C HIS A 217 -15.21 38.97 27.26
N ASN A 218 -15.20 39.86 28.27
CA ASN A 218 -14.58 39.65 29.59
C ASN A 218 -13.05 39.35 29.53
N GLU A 219 -12.39 39.70 28.42
CA GLU A 219 -10.95 39.52 28.21
C GLU A 219 -10.24 40.77 27.66
N GLY A 220 -10.96 41.91 27.58
CA GLY A 220 -10.40 43.16 27.06
C GLY A 220 -10.34 43.22 25.53
N ALA A 221 -11.09 42.37 24.84
CA ALA A 221 -11.22 42.39 23.39
C ALA A 221 -11.85 43.71 22.89
N GLU A 222 -11.54 44.11 21.64
CA GLU A 222 -12.10 45.34 21.03
C GLU A 222 -13.62 45.26 20.82
N THR A 223 -14.16 44.06 20.71
CA THR A 223 -15.59 43.77 20.56
C THR A 223 -15.99 42.65 21.51
N GLY A 224 -17.17 42.73 22.11
CA GLY A 224 -17.68 41.66 22.96
C GLY A 224 -18.46 40.59 22.22
N GLY A 225 -19.21 39.77 22.97
CA GLY A 225 -20.00 38.64 22.49
C GLY A 225 -21.50 38.86 22.56
N LEU A 226 -22.28 37.80 22.36
CA LEU A 226 -23.75 37.79 22.59
C LEU A 226 -24.13 36.89 23.76
N ILE A 227 -25.32 37.08 24.35
CA ILE A 227 -25.80 36.28 25.49
C ILE A 227 -27.18 35.71 25.17
N VAL A 228 -27.35 34.40 25.33
CA VAL A 228 -28.63 33.71 25.15
C VAL A 228 -29.35 33.55 26.48
N PHE A 229 -30.68 33.71 26.51
CA PHE A 229 -31.50 33.43 27.68
C PHE A 229 -32.89 32.89 27.29
N SER A 230 -33.52 32.08 28.15
CA SER A 230 -34.95 31.75 28.06
C SER A 230 -35.77 32.71 28.91
N ASN A 231 -37.11 32.73 28.75
CA ASN A 231 -37.97 33.57 29.58
C ASN A 231 -39.45 33.12 29.71
N PHE A 232 -40.14 33.60 30.77
CA PHE A 232 -41.57 33.57 31.02
C PHE A 232 -42.36 34.52 30.11
N GLY A 233 -43.06 33.92 29.15
CA GLY A 233 -44.10 34.52 28.35
C GLY A 233 -43.51 35.30 27.20
N ALA A 234 -43.76 34.85 25.98
CA ALA A 234 -43.70 35.71 24.81
C ALA A 234 -44.62 36.93 25.02
N CYS A 235 -44.13 37.95 25.71
CA CYS A 235 -44.84 39.20 25.93
C CYS A 235 -44.64 40.08 24.70
N THR A 236 -45.69 40.16 23.90
CA THR A 236 -45.83 41.13 22.82
C THR A 236 -46.15 42.56 23.32
N SER A 237 -46.28 42.76 24.64
CA SER A 237 -46.59 44.06 25.24
C SER A 237 -45.32 44.86 25.52
N THR A 238 -45.07 45.84 24.68
CA THR A 238 -44.03 46.86 24.89
C THR A 238 -44.66 48.19 25.30
N VAL A 239 -44.00 48.94 26.17
CA VAL A 239 -44.35 50.32 26.51
C VAL A 239 -43.48 51.31 25.72
N ASP A 240 -43.97 52.53 25.52
CA ASP A 240 -43.14 53.63 24.99
C ASP A 240 -42.30 54.21 26.14
N LEU A 241 -40.98 54.25 25.95
CA LEU A 241 -40.08 54.96 26.87
C LEU A 241 -40.43 56.45 26.88
N LEU A 242 -40.49 57.05 28.07
CA LEU A 242 -40.85 58.45 28.25
C LEU A 242 -39.62 59.28 28.64
N PRO A 243 -39.61 60.60 28.35
CA PRO A 243 -38.59 61.51 28.88
C PRO A 243 -38.54 61.42 30.42
N PRO A 244 -37.35 61.50 31.06
CA PRO A 244 -36.07 61.98 30.54
C PRO A 244 -35.14 60.91 29.93
N SER A 245 -35.61 59.69 29.66
CA SER A 245 -34.81 58.66 28.98
C SER A 245 -34.26 59.18 27.64
N ASN A 246 -32.98 58.93 27.37
CA ASN A 246 -32.32 59.32 26.10
C ASN A 246 -32.91 58.58 24.87
N HIS A 247 -33.66 57.50 25.12
CA HIS A 247 -34.37 56.68 24.13
C HIS A 247 -35.89 56.90 24.17
N ALA A 248 -36.35 58.09 24.57
CA ALA A 248 -37.79 58.39 24.63
C ALA A 248 -38.47 58.18 23.25
N GLY A 249 -39.53 57.38 23.23
CA GLY A 249 -40.23 56.95 22.02
C GLY A 249 -39.85 55.55 21.52
N ASP A 250 -38.74 54.98 22.00
CA ASP A 250 -38.42 53.57 21.77
C ASP A 250 -39.35 52.67 22.60
N LYS A 251 -39.39 51.39 22.21
CA LYS A 251 -40.21 50.37 22.84
C LYS A 251 -39.37 49.61 23.86
N ALA A 252 -39.92 49.44 25.06
CA ALA A 252 -39.27 48.67 26.11
C ALA A 252 -40.20 47.61 26.70
N VAL A 253 -39.61 46.53 27.19
CA VAL A 253 -40.24 45.53 28.03
C VAL A 253 -39.91 45.85 29.48
N VAL A 254 -40.96 46.08 30.26
CA VAL A 254 -40.88 46.47 31.67
C VAL A 254 -41.50 45.43 32.60
N GLU A 255 -42.22 44.45 32.05
CA GLU A 255 -42.81 43.34 32.80
C GLU A 255 -42.83 42.07 31.93
N TRP A 256 -42.71 40.91 32.58
CA TRP A 256 -42.82 39.61 31.92
C TRP A 256 -44.21 38.99 32.06
N GLY A 257 -44.54 38.09 31.14
CA GLY A 257 -45.80 37.34 31.16
C GLY A 257 -45.76 36.18 32.16
N THR A 258 -46.85 35.42 32.24
CA THR A 258 -47.00 34.37 33.28
C THR A 258 -46.60 32.95 32.86
N ALA A 259 -45.97 32.71 31.69
CA ALA A 259 -45.73 31.35 31.17
C ALA A 259 -44.40 31.16 30.40
N CYS A 260 -43.42 30.41 30.93
CA CYS A 260 -42.14 30.06 30.26
C CYS A 260 -42.33 29.42 28.89
N ASN A 261 -41.95 30.12 27.80
CA ASN A 261 -42.10 29.57 26.45
C ASN A 261 -41.24 30.21 25.32
N HIS A 262 -40.27 31.10 25.61
CA HIS A 262 -39.43 31.69 24.55
C HIS A 262 -37.95 31.81 24.90
N ALA A 263 -37.09 31.77 23.86
CA ALA A 263 -35.65 32.02 23.95
C ALA A 263 -35.25 33.22 23.08
N MET A 264 -34.35 34.06 23.60
CA MET A 264 -33.94 35.33 23.01
C MET A 264 -32.43 35.56 23.19
N THR A 265 -31.89 36.54 22.47
CA THR A 265 -30.46 36.89 22.48
C THR A 265 -30.28 38.35 22.87
N ILE A 266 -29.49 38.61 23.91
CA ILE A 266 -29.01 39.93 24.28
C ILE A 266 -27.82 40.25 23.37
N VAL A 267 -27.92 41.38 22.67
CA VAL A 267 -26.92 41.83 21.70
C VAL A 267 -26.20 43.10 22.15
N GLY A 268 -26.55 43.64 23.30
CA GLY A 268 -26.00 44.91 23.76
C GLY A 268 -26.68 45.42 25.02
N TYR A 269 -26.29 46.61 25.45
CA TYR A 269 -26.85 47.28 26.62
C TYR A 269 -26.75 48.80 26.52
N CYS A 270 -27.54 49.51 27.33
CA CYS A 270 -27.47 50.96 27.49
C CYS A 270 -27.79 51.34 28.94
N ASP A 271 -26.87 52.03 29.60
CA ASP A 271 -27.00 52.50 30.98
C ASP A 271 -27.88 53.77 31.11
N ASP A 272 -28.31 54.36 29.99
CA ASP A 272 -29.09 55.61 29.97
C ASP A 272 -30.61 55.40 29.77
N VAL A 273 -31.07 54.17 29.54
CA VAL A 273 -32.50 53.84 29.40
C VAL A 273 -33.16 53.87 30.77
N MET A 274 -34.27 54.62 30.92
CA MET A 274 -34.91 54.80 32.23
C MET A 274 -36.39 54.43 32.20
N TRP A 275 -36.86 53.77 33.27
CA TRP A 275 -38.28 53.50 33.50
C TRP A 275 -38.65 53.63 34.98
N ASP A 276 -39.68 54.43 35.26
CA ASP A 276 -40.16 54.72 36.62
C ASP A 276 -41.16 53.63 37.03
N PHE A 277 -40.72 52.70 37.88
CA PHE A 277 -41.53 51.55 38.31
C PHE A 277 -42.47 51.90 39.46
N ASN A 278 -42.10 52.89 40.28
CA ASN A 278 -42.86 53.26 41.47
C ASN A 278 -43.76 54.49 41.27
N GLU A 279 -43.72 55.09 40.07
CA GLU A 279 -44.44 56.28 39.63
C GLU A 279 -44.18 57.52 40.51
N ASP A 280 -42.98 57.64 41.11
CA ASP A 280 -42.61 58.75 42.00
C ASP A 280 -41.97 59.95 41.26
N GLY A 281 -41.68 59.79 39.96
CA GLY A 281 -41.08 60.80 39.09
C GLY A 281 -39.57 61.00 39.28
N GLN A 282 -38.89 60.10 40.02
CA GLN A 282 -37.43 59.99 40.12
C GLN A 282 -36.99 58.64 39.55
N PHE A 283 -35.71 58.53 39.19
CA PHE A 283 -35.11 57.28 38.68
C PHE A 283 -33.90 56.95 39.52
N THR A 284 -33.83 55.73 40.05
CA THR A 284 -32.73 55.32 40.93
C THR A 284 -32.39 53.84 40.82
N ASN A 285 -31.12 53.53 41.09
CA ASN A 285 -30.61 52.16 41.27
C ASN A 285 -30.18 51.91 42.74
N ASN A 286 -30.49 52.84 43.65
CA ASN A 286 -29.95 52.87 45.02
C ASN A 286 -31.02 52.77 46.12
N ILE A 287 -32.28 52.47 45.78
CA ILE A 287 -33.39 52.37 46.73
C ILE A 287 -33.95 50.96 46.62
N ASP A 288 -34.21 50.29 47.75
CA ASP A 288 -34.93 49.02 47.80
C ASP A 288 -36.41 49.27 47.44
N LEU A 289 -36.76 48.97 46.18
CA LEU A 289 -38.09 49.21 45.62
C LEU A 289 -39.03 48.05 45.89
N ASN A 290 -38.50 46.82 45.96
CA ASN A 290 -39.30 45.61 46.14
C ASN A 290 -39.54 45.27 47.63
N GLY A 291 -38.83 45.92 48.55
CA GLY A 291 -38.97 45.77 50.00
C GLY A 291 -38.36 44.50 50.58
N ASP A 292 -37.44 43.84 49.86
CA ASP A 292 -36.81 42.58 50.27
C ASP A 292 -35.61 42.77 51.21
N GLY A 293 -35.19 44.02 51.44
CA GLY A 293 -34.10 44.40 52.33
C GLY A 293 -32.71 44.37 51.69
N ASN A 294 -32.58 44.04 50.41
CA ASN A 294 -31.36 44.16 49.60
C ASN A 294 -31.59 45.23 48.52
N ILE A 295 -30.50 45.88 48.08
CA ILE A 295 -30.54 46.74 46.89
C ILE A 295 -29.76 45.99 45.82
N ASP A 296 -30.49 45.36 44.89
CA ASP A 296 -29.90 44.64 43.77
C ASP A 296 -30.53 45.05 42.43
N VAL A 297 -30.22 44.33 41.35
CA VAL A 297 -30.66 44.72 40.00
C VAL A 297 -32.19 44.77 39.89
N ARG A 298 -32.93 44.04 40.73
CA ARG A 298 -34.41 44.04 40.78
C ARG A 298 -34.98 45.36 41.34
N ASP A 299 -34.12 46.25 41.81
CA ASP A 299 -34.47 47.58 42.29
C ASP A 299 -34.06 48.70 41.34
N TRP A 300 -33.47 48.37 40.18
CA TRP A 300 -32.90 49.35 39.26
C TRP A 300 -33.93 49.90 38.27
N GLU A 301 -34.08 51.21 38.24
CA GLU A 301 -34.93 51.95 37.29
C GLU A 301 -34.14 52.48 36.08
N ILE A 302 -32.82 52.36 36.13
CA ILE A 302 -31.88 52.87 35.13
C ILE A 302 -31.08 51.70 34.55
N GLY A 303 -31.08 51.63 33.21
CA GLY A 303 -30.33 50.71 32.38
C GLY A 303 -31.19 49.61 31.73
N ALA A 304 -30.83 49.22 30.52
CA ALA A 304 -31.53 48.18 29.76
C ALA A 304 -30.58 47.38 28.85
N PHE A 305 -30.98 46.15 28.54
CA PHE A 305 -30.36 45.31 27.51
C PHE A 305 -31.04 45.51 26.15
N ILE A 306 -30.28 45.43 25.06
CA ILE A 306 -30.80 45.32 23.69
C ILE A 306 -31.02 43.85 23.40
N VAL A 307 -32.24 43.46 23.04
CA VAL A 307 -32.60 42.04 22.84
C VAL A 307 -33.25 41.81 21.48
N VAL A 308 -32.86 40.72 20.81
CA VAL A 308 -33.47 40.20 19.59
C VAL A 308 -34.07 38.81 19.82
N GLY A 309 -35.17 38.47 19.12
CA GLY A 309 -35.71 37.10 19.18
C GLY A 309 -37.18 36.90 18.84
N LEU A 310 -37.96 37.95 18.53
CA LEU A 310 -39.42 37.85 18.31
C LEU A 310 -39.86 37.81 16.83
N GLY A 311 -38.89 37.64 15.92
CA GLY A 311 -39.10 37.07 14.59
C GLY A 311 -39.87 37.90 13.55
N HIS A 312 -40.04 39.21 13.74
CA HIS A 312 -40.62 40.08 12.70
C HIS A 312 -40.04 41.50 12.77
N TYR A 313 -39.73 42.10 11.61
CA TYR A 313 -39.25 43.48 11.49
C TYR A 313 -40.25 44.54 11.97
N ASP A 314 -41.55 44.24 12.00
CA ASP A 314 -42.59 45.19 12.45
C ASP A 314 -42.66 45.31 13.99
N TYR A 315 -41.86 44.54 14.74
CA TYR A 315 -41.85 44.55 16.20
C TYR A 315 -40.83 45.56 16.75
N ALA A 316 -41.25 46.42 17.68
CA ALA A 316 -40.39 47.35 18.42
C ALA A 316 -39.43 48.15 17.51
N GLN A 317 -38.11 48.07 17.73
CA GLN A 317 -37.06 48.72 16.96
C GLN A 317 -36.55 47.75 15.89
N GLU A 318 -37.37 47.48 14.87
CA GLU A 318 -37.01 46.62 13.73
C GLU A 318 -36.63 45.18 14.13
N GLY A 319 -37.34 44.61 15.10
CA GLY A 319 -37.09 43.28 15.67
C GLY A 319 -36.24 43.27 16.94
N PHE A 320 -35.65 44.42 17.31
CA PHE A 320 -34.93 44.63 18.56
C PHE A 320 -35.80 45.36 19.59
N VAL A 321 -35.58 45.10 20.87
CA VAL A 321 -36.34 45.75 21.95
C VAL A 321 -35.46 45.99 23.16
N TRP A 322 -35.71 47.09 23.86
CA TRP A 322 -35.11 47.35 25.16
C TRP A 322 -35.75 46.47 26.23
N VAL A 323 -34.94 45.79 27.04
CA VAL A 323 -35.42 45.06 28.22
C VAL A 323 -34.75 45.68 29.44
N ILE A 324 -35.55 46.31 30.31
CA ILE A 324 -35.01 47.00 31.49
C ILE A 324 -34.26 46.00 32.39
N TYR A 325 -33.12 46.42 32.96
CA TYR A 325 -32.27 45.56 33.79
C TYR A 325 -33.03 44.89 34.94
N LYS A 326 -33.87 45.66 35.63
CA LYS A 326 -34.78 45.13 36.66
C LYS A 326 -35.68 44.03 36.13
N THR A 327 -36.35 44.28 35.01
CA THR A 327 -37.24 43.29 34.37
C THR A 327 -36.47 42.02 34.04
N MET A 328 -35.26 42.13 33.48
CA MET A 328 -34.39 40.97 33.25
C MET A 328 -34.05 40.22 34.55
N ALA A 329 -33.70 40.94 35.62
CA ALA A 329 -33.31 40.40 36.91
C ALA A 329 -34.46 39.74 37.70
N GLU A 330 -35.72 40.12 37.44
CA GLU A 330 -36.91 39.49 38.04
C GLU A 330 -37.09 38.03 37.62
N CYS A 331 -36.35 37.56 36.61
CA CYS A 331 -36.35 36.18 36.18
C CYS A 331 -35.48 35.27 37.07
N THR A 332 -35.96 35.02 38.28
CA THR A 332 -35.20 34.40 39.39
C THR A 332 -34.75 32.93 39.18
N ASN A 333 -35.30 32.20 38.22
CA ASN A 333 -35.00 30.78 37.97
C ASN A 333 -34.24 30.52 36.65
N GLN A 334 -33.61 31.52 36.05
CA GLN A 334 -33.01 31.40 34.71
C GLN A 334 -31.56 31.82 34.64
N SER A 335 -30.79 31.05 33.88
CA SER A 335 -29.40 31.30 33.56
C SER A 335 -29.27 31.90 32.17
N ALA A 336 -28.43 32.92 32.04
CA ALA A 336 -27.95 33.38 30.73
C ALA A 336 -26.80 32.46 30.28
N ILE A 337 -26.67 32.18 28.99
CA ILE A 337 -25.61 31.35 28.42
C ILE A 337 -24.74 32.21 27.51
N VAL A 338 -23.45 31.97 27.57
CA VAL A 338 -22.48 32.44 26.59
C VAL A 338 -21.80 31.24 25.92
N GLU A 339 -21.43 31.41 24.65
CA GLU A 339 -20.80 30.38 23.83
C GLU A 339 -19.32 30.72 23.60
N HIS A 340 -18.46 29.72 23.75
CA HIS A 340 -17.03 29.83 23.41
C HIS A 340 -16.79 28.96 22.17
N VAL A 341 -16.43 29.59 21.06
CA VAL A 341 -16.28 28.91 19.76
C VAL A 341 -14.90 28.30 19.57
N ASP A 342 -14.84 27.20 18.82
CA ASP A 342 -13.62 26.54 18.37
C ASP A 342 -13.60 26.60 16.84
N ASP A 343 -12.67 27.39 16.29
CA ASP A 343 -12.50 27.57 14.85
C ASP A 343 -11.36 26.68 14.33
N GLY A 344 -11.62 25.90 13.29
CA GLY A 344 -10.59 25.04 12.70
C GLY A 344 -10.54 23.61 13.23
N TYR A 345 -11.52 23.16 14.02
CA TYR A 345 -11.50 21.83 14.64
C TYR A 345 -11.63 20.70 13.61
N GLU A 346 -10.67 19.78 13.63
CA GLU A 346 -10.76 18.51 12.90
C GLU A 346 -10.93 17.33 13.87
N PRO A 347 -11.88 16.42 13.62
CA PRO A 347 -12.09 15.27 14.48
C PRO A 347 -10.90 14.30 14.39
N LEU A 348 -10.30 14.00 15.54
CA LEU A 348 -9.26 12.97 15.65
C LEU A 348 -9.79 11.58 15.28
N ILE A 349 -11.04 11.29 15.63
CA ILE A 349 -11.75 10.05 15.30
C ILE A 349 -13.16 10.39 14.82
N GLU A 350 -13.55 9.84 13.69
CA GLU A 350 -14.91 9.92 13.16
C GLU A 350 -15.37 8.56 12.61
N ILE A 351 -16.69 8.40 12.55
CA ILE A 351 -17.31 7.36 11.73
C ILE A 351 -18.02 8.04 10.58
N LYS A 352 -17.69 7.62 9.35
CA LYS A 352 -18.48 7.92 8.16
C LYS A 352 -19.24 6.68 7.71
N GLY A 353 -20.43 6.85 7.14
CA GLY A 353 -21.22 5.73 6.61
C GLY A 353 -22.52 6.17 5.97
N GLU A 354 -23.23 5.21 5.38
CA GLU A 354 -24.52 5.45 4.71
C GLU A 354 -25.61 4.52 5.27
N LEU A 355 -26.72 5.12 5.68
CA LEU A 355 -27.85 4.42 6.30
C LEU A 355 -29.13 4.61 5.48
N VAL A 356 -29.86 3.54 5.22
CA VAL A 356 -31.18 3.56 4.56
C VAL A 356 -32.26 3.16 5.54
N HIS A 357 -33.21 4.05 5.83
CA HIS A 357 -34.39 3.73 6.66
C HIS A 357 -35.53 4.75 6.49
N ASN A 358 -36.79 4.30 6.52
CA ASN A 358 -37.97 5.18 6.36
C ASN A 358 -38.39 5.96 7.63
N LYS A 359 -37.69 5.75 8.75
CA LYS A 359 -38.09 6.17 10.10
C LYS A 359 -36.87 6.39 10.98
N ARG A 360 -36.26 7.56 10.84
CA ARG A 360 -35.02 7.91 11.54
C ARG A 360 -35.15 7.99 13.07
N ASN A 361 -36.33 8.29 13.62
CA ASN A 361 -36.55 8.23 15.08
C ASN A 361 -36.52 6.82 15.68
N ASN A 362 -36.44 5.78 14.85
CA ASN A 362 -36.20 4.41 15.32
C ASN A 362 -34.73 4.05 15.34
N MET A 363 -33.87 4.92 14.79
CA MET A 363 -32.44 4.65 14.62
C MET A 363 -31.63 5.29 15.75
N ARG A 364 -30.62 4.56 16.20
CA ARG A 364 -29.59 5.08 17.09
C ARG A 364 -28.23 4.53 16.73
N VAL A 365 -27.24 5.40 16.61
CA VAL A 365 -25.85 5.07 16.27
C VAL A 365 -24.96 5.40 17.47
N ARG A 366 -24.09 4.46 17.84
CA ARG A 366 -23.17 4.60 18.98
C ARG A 366 -21.82 4.00 18.65
N MET A 367 -20.78 4.50 19.30
CA MET A 367 -19.45 3.94 19.24
C MET A 367 -18.93 3.60 20.63
N ALA A 368 -18.10 2.56 20.71
CA ALA A 368 -17.30 2.27 21.88
C ALA A 368 -15.91 1.79 21.45
N GLN A 369 -14.98 1.76 22.39
CA GLN A 369 -13.64 1.22 22.21
C GLN A 369 -13.37 0.18 23.29
N GLY A 370 -12.69 -0.90 22.92
CA GLY A 370 -12.17 -1.90 23.83
C GLY A 370 -10.72 -1.62 24.21
N GLU A 371 -10.24 -2.27 25.27
CA GLU A 371 -8.86 -2.10 25.78
C GLU A 371 -7.78 -2.65 24.82
N ASN A 372 -8.15 -3.55 23.92
CA ASN A 372 -7.28 -4.20 22.94
C ASN A 372 -8.11 -4.81 21.80
N ALA A 373 -7.45 -5.36 20.78
CA ALA A 373 -8.12 -5.97 19.64
C ALA A 373 -8.95 -7.23 19.97
N ASN A 374 -8.74 -7.86 21.13
CA ASN A 374 -9.51 -9.04 21.55
C ASN A 374 -10.68 -8.70 22.46
N SER A 375 -10.94 -7.42 22.70
CA SER A 375 -12.04 -6.99 23.55
C SER A 375 -13.39 -7.47 23.00
N ASN A 376 -14.30 -7.78 23.91
CA ASN A 376 -15.71 -7.97 23.58
C ASN A 376 -16.42 -6.60 23.59
N PRO A 377 -17.55 -6.45 22.88
CA PRO A 377 -18.36 -5.25 22.96
C PRO A 377 -18.74 -4.92 24.41
N PRO A 378 -18.65 -3.65 24.85
CA PRO A 378 -19.01 -3.27 26.21
C PRO A 378 -20.46 -3.61 26.54
N SER A 379 -20.64 -4.23 27.71
CA SER A 379 -21.99 -4.55 28.23
C SER A 379 -22.61 -3.39 29.01
N ALA A 380 -21.79 -2.52 29.60
CA ALA A 380 -22.25 -1.34 30.30
C ALA A 380 -22.70 -0.27 29.30
N TYR A 381 -23.84 0.35 29.59
CA TYR A 381 -24.45 1.32 28.68
C TYR A 381 -23.63 2.62 28.57
N ASP A 382 -22.95 3.01 29.64
CA ASP A 382 -22.19 4.28 29.71
C ASP A 382 -20.91 4.25 28.86
N ASP A 383 -20.40 3.06 28.54
CA ASP A 383 -19.23 2.87 27.66
C ASP A 383 -19.59 3.10 26.17
N TRP A 384 -20.88 3.14 25.83
CA TRP A 384 -21.36 3.45 24.48
C TRP A 384 -21.60 4.95 24.32
N ARG A 385 -20.72 5.58 23.56
CA ARG A 385 -20.76 7.01 23.25
C ARG A 385 -21.76 7.29 22.13
N ASN A 386 -22.50 8.39 22.22
CA ASN A 386 -23.53 8.77 21.24
C ASN A 386 -23.36 10.22 20.83
N THR A 387 -23.66 10.51 19.58
CA THR A 387 -23.86 11.87 19.08
C THR A 387 -25.35 12.25 19.17
N PHE A 388 -25.82 13.13 18.30
CA PHE A 388 -27.24 13.50 18.17
C PHE A 388 -28.08 12.43 17.45
N PHE A 389 -27.45 11.38 16.91
CA PHE A 389 -28.12 10.33 16.17
C PHE A 389 -28.75 9.29 17.12
N LYS A 390 -29.72 9.73 17.93
CA LYS A 390 -30.33 8.97 19.04
C LYS A 390 -31.85 9.10 19.04
N TYR A 391 -32.54 8.27 18.26
CA TYR A 391 -34.01 8.24 18.17
C TYR A 391 -34.62 9.63 17.89
N ALA A 392 -33.96 10.41 17.04
CA ALA A 392 -34.19 11.84 16.84
C ALA A 392 -34.99 12.14 15.55
N GLY A 393 -35.50 13.37 15.42
CA GLY A 393 -36.05 13.91 14.16
C GLY A 393 -37.40 13.34 13.67
N GLY A 394 -38.11 12.56 14.48
CA GLY A 394 -39.46 12.07 14.15
C GLY A 394 -39.52 10.88 13.17
N ALA A 395 -40.74 10.39 12.93
CA ALA A 395 -41.00 9.19 12.12
C ALA A 395 -40.99 9.48 10.61
N ASN A 396 -39.86 10.03 10.12
CA ASN A 396 -39.64 10.45 8.74
C ASN A 396 -38.50 9.63 8.09
N PRO A 397 -38.44 9.55 6.74
CA PRO A 397 -37.27 9.03 6.02
C PRO A 397 -36.00 9.77 6.42
N MET A 398 -34.83 9.16 6.19
CA MET A 398 -33.57 9.70 6.69
C MET A 398 -33.32 11.16 6.30
N GLN A 399 -33.58 11.55 5.04
CA GLN A 399 -33.41 12.95 4.59
C GLN A 399 -34.63 13.84 4.84
N GLY A 400 -35.84 13.29 5.06
CA GLY A 400 -37.08 14.05 5.28
C GLY A 400 -38.28 13.51 4.51
N ILE A 401 -39.47 14.11 4.67
CA ILE A 401 -40.75 13.57 4.16
C ILE A 401 -40.88 13.52 2.64
N ASP A 402 -40.26 14.48 1.93
CA ASP A 402 -40.26 14.58 0.46
C ASP A 402 -38.93 14.17 -0.18
N TYR A 403 -38.05 13.54 0.59
CA TYR A 403 -36.68 13.21 0.21
C TYR A 403 -36.40 11.71 0.32
N ASP A 404 -35.20 11.33 -0.11
CA ASP A 404 -34.80 9.92 -0.18
C ASP A 404 -34.64 9.29 1.23
N PRO A 405 -34.84 7.96 1.35
CA PRO A 405 -34.73 7.24 2.60
C PRO A 405 -33.28 6.90 2.99
N TRP A 406 -32.27 7.29 2.21
CA TRP A 406 -30.84 7.03 2.48
C TRP A 406 -30.13 8.30 2.97
N LEU A 407 -29.11 8.17 3.81
CA LEU A 407 -28.35 9.30 4.35
C LEU A 407 -26.90 8.91 4.56
N GLU A 408 -26.00 9.57 3.83
CA GLU A 408 -24.58 9.56 4.11
C GLU A 408 -24.27 10.54 5.25
N PHE A 409 -23.63 10.06 6.31
CA PHE A 409 -23.33 10.80 7.54
C PHE A 409 -21.84 10.75 7.88
N SER A 410 -21.36 11.78 8.61
CA SER A 410 -20.15 11.68 9.43
C SER A 410 -20.48 12.07 10.88
N LEU A 411 -19.96 11.31 11.83
CA LEU A 411 -20.13 11.53 13.26
C LEU A 411 -18.78 11.67 13.95
N ASN A 412 -18.58 12.81 14.60
CA ASN A 412 -17.36 13.06 15.39
C ASN A 412 -17.45 12.36 16.74
N TYR A 413 -16.44 11.55 17.00
CA TYR A 413 -16.24 10.87 18.28
C TYR A 413 -14.91 11.25 18.94
N GLY A 414 -14.09 12.11 18.31
CA GLY A 414 -12.75 12.46 18.76
C GLY A 414 -12.71 13.04 20.18
N HIS A 415 -13.77 13.70 20.65
CA HIS A 415 -13.83 14.21 22.03
C HIS A 415 -14.06 13.14 23.10
N TYR A 416 -14.25 11.87 22.72
CA TYR A 416 -14.37 10.74 23.65
C TYR A 416 -13.08 9.93 23.83
N PHE A 417 -12.07 10.15 22.97
CA PHE A 417 -10.86 9.33 22.92
C PHE A 417 -9.63 10.22 23.00
N ALA A 418 -8.68 9.84 23.84
CA ALA A 418 -7.36 10.43 23.87
C ALA A 418 -6.56 10.04 22.63
N GLN A 419 -5.47 10.78 22.38
CA GLN A 419 -4.54 10.48 21.30
C GLN A 419 -3.98 9.05 21.42
N ASP A 420 -3.70 8.60 22.64
CA ASP A 420 -3.01 7.34 22.95
C ASP A 420 -3.99 6.17 23.18
N ASP A 421 -5.29 6.37 22.92
CA ASP A 421 -6.31 5.34 23.14
C ASP A 421 -6.31 4.32 21.99
N PHE A 422 -5.77 3.12 22.20
CA PHE A 422 -5.73 2.03 21.22
C PHE A 422 -6.65 0.88 21.60
N GLY A 423 -7.18 0.17 20.60
CA GLY A 423 -7.97 -1.03 20.82
C GLY A 423 -9.15 -1.16 19.85
N LYS A 424 -9.87 -2.29 19.95
CA LYS A 424 -10.98 -2.62 19.04
C LYS A 424 -12.05 -1.52 19.07
N ILE A 425 -12.46 -1.07 17.89
CA ILE A 425 -13.57 -0.12 17.74
C ILE A 425 -14.86 -0.88 17.49
N PHE A 426 -15.91 -0.49 18.21
CA PHE A 426 -17.25 -1.04 18.08
C PHE A 426 -18.24 0.00 17.59
N LEU A 427 -18.99 -0.32 16.55
CA LEU A 427 -20.15 0.45 16.11
C LEU A 427 -21.42 -0.30 16.50
N ARG A 428 -22.38 0.36 17.13
CA ARG A 428 -23.68 -0.22 17.46
C ARG A 428 -24.80 0.57 16.81
N ILE A 429 -25.64 -0.13 16.07
CA ILE A 429 -26.83 0.43 15.42
C ILE A 429 -28.07 -0.26 15.99
N ASN A 430 -28.94 0.53 16.60
CA ASN A 430 -30.25 0.08 17.04
C ASN A 430 -31.32 0.54 16.09
N SER A 431 -32.21 -0.37 15.69
CA SER A 431 -33.46 -0.07 15.00
C SER A 431 -34.64 -0.54 15.85
N ASN A 432 -35.35 0.39 16.50
CA ASN A 432 -36.60 0.12 17.22
C ASN A 432 -37.82 0.27 16.30
N SER A 433 -37.75 -0.37 15.13
CA SER A 433 -38.69 -0.17 14.02
C SER A 433 -39.52 -1.41 13.73
N SER A 434 -40.73 -1.20 13.21
CA SER A 434 -41.56 -2.24 12.57
C SER A 434 -41.16 -2.53 11.11
N GLU A 435 -40.20 -1.78 10.58
CA GLU A 435 -39.67 -1.84 9.21
C GLU A 435 -38.16 -2.10 9.27
N SER A 436 -37.60 -2.74 8.25
CA SER A 436 -36.14 -2.91 8.11
C SER A 436 -35.48 -1.70 7.45
N GLY A 437 -34.16 -1.65 7.55
CA GLY A 437 -33.30 -0.72 6.81
C GLY A 437 -32.02 -1.40 6.35
N THR A 438 -31.05 -0.61 5.90
CA THR A 438 -29.74 -1.09 5.46
C THR A 438 -28.64 -0.16 5.98
N LEU A 439 -27.52 -0.72 6.41
CA LEU A 439 -26.25 -0.01 6.53
C LEU A 439 -25.43 -0.35 5.28
N GLU A 440 -25.33 0.60 4.36
CA GLU A 440 -24.68 0.36 3.06
C GLU A 440 -23.18 0.18 3.24
N TYR A 441 -22.56 1.03 4.06
CA TYR A 441 -21.18 0.89 4.49
C TYR A 441 -20.92 1.73 5.74
N TRP A 442 -19.81 1.47 6.42
CA TRP A 442 -19.22 2.40 7.37
C TRP A 442 -17.69 2.29 7.40
N THR A 443 -17.03 3.34 7.86
CA THR A 443 -15.58 3.47 7.89
C THR A 443 -15.17 4.25 9.13
N LEU A 444 -14.17 3.72 9.84
CA LEU A 444 -13.45 4.47 10.86
C LEU A 444 -12.45 5.38 10.16
N VAL A 445 -12.44 6.67 10.52
CA VAL A 445 -11.40 7.60 10.05
C VAL A 445 -10.63 8.12 11.26
N ASP A 446 -9.31 8.00 11.19
CA ASP A 446 -8.37 8.37 12.26
C ASP A 446 -7.34 9.39 11.76
N ARG A 447 -7.28 10.53 12.45
CA ARG A 447 -6.40 11.69 12.17
C ARG A 447 -5.38 12.00 13.26
N ARG A 448 -5.27 11.16 14.29
CA ARG A 448 -4.44 11.43 15.49
C ARG A 448 -2.96 11.70 15.22
N TRP A 449 -2.45 11.27 14.08
CA TRP A 449 -1.03 11.43 13.70
C TRP A 449 -0.79 12.36 12.51
N GLY A 450 -1.71 13.30 12.25
CA GLY A 450 -1.54 14.31 11.19
C GLY A 450 -1.68 13.76 9.78
N GLU A 451 -2.21 12.55 9.64
CA GLU A 451 -2.55 11.89 8.37
C GLU A 451 -3.95 11.28 8.47
N VAL A 452 -4.65 11.18 7.34
CA VAL A 452 -5.97 10.56 7.28
C VAL A 452 -5.82 9.08 7.00
N PHE A 453 -6.20 8.24 7.96
CA PHE A 453 -6.27 6.79 7.78
C PHE A 453 -7.71 6.33 7.88
N GLU A 454 -8.12 5.57 6.88
CA GLU A 454 -9.46 5.06 6.77
C GLU A 454 -9.44 3.54 6.86
N LEU A 455 -10.22 3.01 7.79
CA LEU A 455 -10.41 1.58 7.97
C LEU A 455 -11.87 1.23 7.73
N GLN A 456 -12.15 0.76 6.51
CA GLN A 456 -13.48 0.39 6.09
C GLN A 456 -13.89 -0.95 6.72
N TYR A 457 -15.13 -1.03 7.20
CA TYR A 457 -15.69 -2.30 7.62
C TYR A 457 -15.82 -3.26 6.42
N PRO A 458 -15.39 -4.53 6.53
CA PRO A 458 -15.31 -5.42 5.37
C PRO A 458 -16.63 -5.71 4.67
N GLU A 459 -17.75 -5.73 5.40
CA GLU A 459 -19.08 -6.00 4.83
C GLU A 459 -19.79 -4.70 4.42
N THR A 460 -20.52 -4.77 3.30
CA THR A 460 -21.38 -3.69 2.79
C THR A 460 -22.81 -4.21 2.60
N ASN A 461 -23.77 -3.32 2.38
CA ASN A 461 -25.19 -3.65 2.15
C ASN A 461 -25.79 -4.50 3.30
N ILE A 462 -25.46 -4.17 4.55
CA ILE A 462 -25.84 -4.96 5.72
C ILE A 462 -27.30 -4.68 6.07
N GLU A 463 -28.14 -5.73 6.06
CA GLU A 463 -29.54 -5.61 6.47
C GLU A 463 -29.64 -5.21 7.95
N LEU A 464 -30.50 -4.24 8.25
CA LEU A 464 -30.91 -3.86 9.60
C LEU A 464 -32.33 -4.40 9.85
N PRO A 465 -32.49 -5.56 10.51
CA PRO A 465 -33.80 -6.18 10.69
C PRO A 465 -34.73 -5.33 11.56
N VAL A 466 -36.02 -5.65 11.49
CA VAL A 466 -37.07 -5.16 12.39
C VAL A 466 -36.67 -5.40 13.85
N ASN A 467 -36.74 -4.38 14.71
CA ASN A 467 -36.35 -4.45 16.12
C ASN A 467 -34.95 -5.05 16.35
N SER A 468 -33.93 -4.47 15.72
CA SER A 468 -32.55 -4.95 15.76
C SER A 468 -31.63 -4.13 16.66
N ASP A 469 -30.58 -4.79 17.13
CA ASP A 469 -29.50 -4.23 17.93
C ASP A 469 -28.20 -4.88 17.45
N LEU A 470 -27.63 -4.31 16.39
CA LEU A 470 -26.44 -4.86 15.75
C LEU A 470 -25.19 -4.18 16.29
N VAL A 471 -24.15 -4.98 16.49
CA VAL A 471 -22.82 -4.52 16.87
C VAL A 471 -21.84 -4.99 15.82
N PHE A 472 -21.07 -4.06 15.30
CA PHE A 472 -19.98 -4.26 14.35
C PHE A 472 -18.66 -3.99 15.06
N GLU A 473 -17.60 -4.68 14.67
CA GLU A 473 -16.29 -4.53 15.29
C GLU A 473 -15.17 -4.47 14.25
N ILE A 474 -14.18 -3.63 14.52
CA ILE A 474 -12.95 -3.53 13.74
C ILE A 474 -11.77 -3.62 14.71
N PRO A 475 -10.89 -4.63 14.58
CA PRO A 475 -9.63 -4.66 15.32
C PRO A 475 -8.79 -3.43 14.98
N TYR A 476 -8.44 -2.63 15.99
CA TYR A 476 -7.67 -1.40 15.80
C TYR A 476 -6.73 -1.14 16.97
N ASP A 477 -5.93 -2.16 17.27
CA ASP A 477 -4.92 -2.14 18.32
C ASP A 477 -3.54 -1.97 17.70
N LEU A 478 -2.88 -0.83 17.93
CA LEU A 478 -1.68 -0.46 17.18
C LEU A 478 -0.42 -1.00 17.86
N ILE A 479 0.52 -1.49 17.05
CA ILE A 479 1.86 -1.78 17.55
C ILE A 479 2.52 -0.45 17.97
N PRO A 480 3.14 -0.36 19.17
CA PRO A 480 3.81 0.84 19.61
C PRO A 480 4.79 1.40 18.57
N HIS A 481 4.61 2.66 18.18
CA HIS A 481 5.33 3.28 17.06
C HIS A 481 5.95 4.65 17.36
N GLU A 482 5.47 5.36 18.39
CA GLU A 482 5.93 6.73 18.68
C GLU A 482 7.38 6.78 19.21
N THR A 483 7.82 5.69 19.82
CA THR A 483 9.19 5.48 20.28
C THR A 483 9.69 4.11 19.88
N TYR A 484 11.00 3.92 19.92
CA TYR A 484 11.57 2.59 19.77
C TYR A 484 11.09 1.64 20.87
N ILE A 485 10.94 0.36 20.52
CA ILE A 485 10.66 -0.72 21.45
C ILE A 485 12.01 -1.12 22.05
N GLU A 486 12.31 -0.59 23.24
CA GLU A 486 13.60 -0.80 23.94
C GLU A 486 13.55 -1.91 25.01
N GLU A 487 12.36 -2.42 25.32
CA GLU A 487 12.10 -3.51 26.28
C GLU A 487 11.30 -4.61 25.59
N ASP A 488 11.35 -5.84 26.14
CA ASP A 488 10.61 -6.97 25.58
C ASP A 488 9.10 -6.68 25.49
N LEU A 489 8.54 -6.87 24.30
CA LEU A 489 7.13 -6.64 24.00
C LEU A 489 6.45 -7.94 23.55
N LEU A 490 5.37 -8.31 24.23
CA LEU A 490 4.52 -9.43 23.87
C LEU A 490 3.22 -8.93 23.24
N LEU A 491 2.92 -9.37 22.02
CA LEU A 491 1.66 -9.17 21.33
C LEU A 491 0.80 -10.43 21.52
N PHE A 492 -0.24 -10.33 22.33
CA PHE A 492 -1.18 -11.42 22.68
C PHE A 492 -2.58 -11.24 22.05
N SER A 493 -2.74 -10.20 21.23
CA SER A 493 -3.96 -9.88 20.49
C SER A 493 -3.63 -9.44 19.08
N ASN A 494 -4.61 -9.54 18.17
CA ASN A 494 -4.42 -9.09 16.80
C ASN A 494 -3.99 -7.62 16.77
N MET A 495 -3.04 -7.26 15.94
CA MET A 495 -2.51 -5.90 15.89
C MET A 495 -2.67 -5.29 14.51
N VAL A 496 -2.68 -3.97 14.46
CA VAL A 496 -2.59 -3.17 13.24
C VAL A 496 -1.22 -2.50 13.21
N SER A 497 -0.53 -2.62 12.08
CA SER A 497 0.71 -1.90 11.79
C SER A 497 0.46 -0.95 10.63
N ARG A 498 0.47 0.35 10.91
CA ARG A 498 0.39 1.42 9.90
C ARG A 498 1.60 2.36 9.92
N PHE A 499 2.57 2.06 10.79
CA PHE A 499 3.77 2.88 11.05
C PHE A 499 5.04 2.03 10.94
N THR A 500 6.18 2.55 11.41
CA THR A 500 7.45 1.83 11.42
C THR A 500 7.92 1.44 12.82
N PRO A 501 7.23 0.51 13.53
CA PRO A 501 7.72 0.04 14.83
C PRO A 501 9.12 -0.57 14.66
N THR A 502 10.03 -0.14 15.53
CA THR A 502 11.44 -0.51 15.48
C THR A 502 11.88 -1.04 16.84
N VAL A 503 12.41 -2.26 16.87
CA VAL A 503 12.87 -2.96 18.07
C VAL A 503 14.39 -2.82 18.19
N VAL A 504 14.87 -2.36 19.34
CA VAL A 504 16.29 -1.96 19.54
C VAL A 504 16.83 -2.43 20.90
N ASN A 505 18.11 -2.15 21.18
CA ASN A 505 18.76 -2.34 22.48
C ASN A 505 18.71 -3.76 23.07
N GLY A 506 18.52 -4.78 22.24
CA GLY A 506 18.45 -6.18 22.68
C GLY A 506 17.07 -6.64 23.11
N ALA A 507 16.04 -5.81 22.92
CA ALA A 507 14.66 -6.17 23.17
C ALA A 507 14.15 -7.25 22.20
N THR A 508 13.12 -7.96 22.64
CA THR A 508 12.44 -8.99 21.86
C THR A 508 10.99 -8.61 21.59
N LEU A 509 10.58 -8.61 20.32
CA LEU A 509 9.18 -8.59 19.94
C LEU A 509 8.68 -10.03 19.80
N THR A 510 7.72 -10.42 20.64
CA THR A 510 7.09 -11.75 20.60
C THR A 510 5.66 -11.62 20.12
N VAL A 511 5.28 -12.36 19.08
CA VAL A 511 3.91 -12.51 18.59
C VAL A 511 3.39 -13.86 19.04
N GLU A 512 2.36 -13.87 19.89
CA GLU A 512 1.81 -15.08 20.50
C GLU A 512 1.09 -15.98 19.48
N ASP A 513 0.94 -17.25 19.83
CA ASP A 513 0.27 -18.25 19.00
C ASP A 513 -1.13 -17.79 18.54
N GLY A 514 -1.38 -17.86 17.23
CA GLY A 514 -2.67 -17.49 16.64
C GLY A 514 -2.93 -15.99 16.47
N VAL A 515 -1.98 -15.12 16.82
CA VAL A 515 -2.11 -13.67 16.64
C VAL A 515 -1.90 -13.26 15.19
N GLN A 516 -2.74 -12.36 14.70
CA GLN A 516 -2.65 -11.76 13.37
C GLN A 516 -2.16 -10.30 13.43
N ILE A 517 -1.26 -9.91 12.52
CA ILE A 517 -0.83 -8.52 12.32
C ILE A 517 -1.29 -8.04 10.94
N ASP A 518 -2.22 -7.08 10.92
CA ASP A 518 -2.68 -6.41 9.70
C ASP A 518 -1.79 -5.21 9.38
N MET A 519 -1.12 -5.25 8.24
CA MET A 519 -0.18 -4.22 7.79
C MET A 519 -0.79 -3.34 6.69
N TYR A 520 -0.68 -2.03 6.85
CA TYR A 520 -1.12 -1.02 5.89
C TYR A 520 0.03 -0.07 5.59
N GLU A 521 0.65 -0.19 4.41
CA GLU A 521 1.77 0.66 3.96
C GLU A 521 2.88 0.81 5.02
N SER A 522 3.18 -0.26 5.75
CA SER A 522 3.99 -0.21 6.97
C SER A 522 5.20 -1.13 6.93
N GLU A 523 6.19 -0.84 7.79
CA GLU A 523 7.38 -1.67 7.93
C GLU A 523 7.62 -2.00 9.39
N ILE A 524 8.06 -3.21 9.74
CA ILE A 524 8.44 -3.56 11.11
C ILE A 524 9.93 -3.90 11.11
N HIS A 525 10.72 -3.20 11.91
CA HIS A 525 12.19 -3.29 11.91
C HIS A 525 12.69 -3.94 13.19
N ILE A 526 13.52 -4.98 13.04
CA ILE A 526 14.18 -5.68 14.14
C ILE A 526 15.67 -5.45 13.99
N ASN A 527 16.21 -4.48 14.72
CA ASN A 527 17.59 -4.06 14.56
C ASN A 527 18.59 -5.11 15.07
N GLN A 528 19.83 -4.98 14.60
CA GLN A 528 20.94 -5.83 15.05
C GLN A 528 21.03 -5.89 16.59
N GLY A 529 21.10 -7.11 17.12
CA GLY A 529 21.14 -7.39 18.56
C GLY A 529 19.77 -7.60 19.22
N SER A 530 18.69 -7.14 18.59
CA SER A 530 17.30 -7.40 19.01
C SER A 530 16.75 -8.69 18.38
N SER A 531 15.56 -9.12 18.81
CA SER A 531 14.97 -10.39 18.35
C SER A 531 13.48 -10.28 17.99
N LEU A 532 13.05 -11.09 17.02
CA LEU A 532 11.65 -11.36 16.73
C LEU A 532 11.33 -12.83 17.00
N ILE A 533 10.24 -13.08 17.70
CA ILE A 533 9.71 -14.43 17.90
C ILE A 533 8.28 -14.43 17.36
N LEU A 534 8.04 -15.14 16.26
CA LEU A 534 6.70 -15.51 15.81
C LEU A 534 6.40 -16.90 16.36
N GLN A 535 5.42 -17.03 17.23
CA GLN A 535 4.97 -18.35 17.68
C GLN A 535 4.19 -19.07 16.56
N GLY A 536 3.63 -20.24 16.86
CA GLY A 536 2.86 -21.00 15.86
C GLY A 536 1.59 -20.26 15.44
N ASN A 537 1.03 -20.63 14.28
CA ASN A 537 -0.27 -20.12 13.82
C ASN A 537 -0.37 -18.59 13.67
N VAL A 538 0.75 -17.86 13.68
CA VAL A 538 0.78 -16.41 13.50
C VAL A 538 0.48 -16.06 12.05
N THR A 539 -0.28 -14.99 11.81
CA THR A 539 -0.53 -14.46 10.46
C THR A 539 0.00 -13.04 10.33
N ILE A 540 0.88 -12.79 9.35
CA ILE A 540 1.29 -11.46 8.93
C ILE A 540 0.56 -11.16 7.62
N LEU A 541 -0.35 -10.19 7.64
CA LEU A 541 -1.27 -9.89 6.53
C LEU A 541 -1.07 -8.47 6.01
N ALA A 542 -0.53 -8.32 4.81
CA ALA A 542 -0.51 -7.03 4.12
C ALA A 542 -1.87 -6.76 3.48
N LYS A 543 -2.59 -5.79 4.04
CA LYS A 543 -3.92 -5.35 3.61
C LYS A 543 -3.87 -4.30 2.51
N LYS A 544 -2.81 -3.48 2.51
CA LYS A 544 -2.67 -2.36 1.55
C LYS A 544 -1.22 -1.96 1.35
N GLY A 545 -0.86 -1.67 0.10
CA GLY A 545 0.43 -1.08 -0.26
C GLY A 545 1.62 -1.99 0.03
N ILE A 546 2.80 -1.40 0.12
CA ILE A 546 4.05 -2.17 0.28
C ILE A 546 4.36 -2.32 1.77
N CYS A 547 4.27 -3.54 2.27
CA CYS A 547 4.54 -3.90 3.66
C CYS A 547 5.83 -4.72 3.78
N LYS A 548 6.60 -4.50 4.84
CA LYS A 548 7.88 -5.21 5.04
C LYS A 548 8.13 -5.60 6.49
N LEU A 549 8.66 -6.80 6.69
CA LEU A 549 9.25 -7.26 7.94
C LEU A 549 10.77 -7.31 7.73
N ILE A 550 11.54 -6.43 8.36
CA ILE A 550 12.99 -6.28 8.16
C ILE A 550 13.73 -6.75 9.41
N ILE A 551 14.49 -7.83 9.27
CA ILE A 551 15.20 -8.50 10.36
C ILE A 551 16.71 -8.36 10.18
N ASP A 552 17.31 -7.39 10.86
CA ASP A 552 18.77 -7.27 10.98
C ASP A 552 19.29 -7.97 12.26
N GLY A 553 18.38 -8.30 13.20
CA GLY A 553 18.63 -9.02 14.45
C GLY A 553 18.43 -10.54 14.35
N ASN A 554 17.99 -11.18 15.44
CA ASN A 554 17.63 -12.60 15.44
C ASN A 554 16.14 -12.80 15.10
N VAL A 555 15.79 -13.96 14.54
CA VAL A 555 14.40 -14.34 14.33
C VAL A 555 14.18 -15.81 14.68
N SER A 556 13.03 -16.10 15.27
CA SER A 556 12.51 -17.46 15.46
C SER A 556 11.08 -17.49 14.93
N ILE A 557 10.79 -18.45 14.04
CA ILE A 557 9.49 -18.61 13.39
C ILE A 557 8.95 -19.98 13.79
N GLY A 558 7.76 -19.98 14.41
CA GLY A 558 7.05 -21.18 14.79
C GLY A 558 6.46 -21.92 13.59
N SER A 559 5.79 -23.04 13.85
CA SER A 559 5.10 -23.81 12.82
C SER A 559 3.79 -23.14 12.37
N ASN A 560 3.35 -23.34 11.14
CA ASN A 560 2.05 -22.85 10.65
C ASN A 560 1.94 -21.31 10.62
N VAL A 561 3.06 -20.61 10.36
CA VAL A 561 3.08 -19.15 10.24
C VAL A 561 2.77 -18.74 8.81
N SER A 562 1.85 -17.79 8.65
CA SER A 562 1.38 -17.31 7.35
C SER A 562 1.88 -15.90 7.04
N PHE A 563 2.39 -15.69 5.83
CA PHE A 563 2.74 -14.40 5.25
C PHE A 563 1.88 -14.18 4.01
N ILE A 564 0.91 -13.27 4.10
CA ILE A 564 -0.14 -13.11 3.09
C ILE A 564 -0.19 -11.65 2.64
N ALA A 565 -0.31 -11.41 1.34
CA ALA A 565 -0.70 -10.11 0.80
C ALA A 565 -2.06 -10.23 0.10
N GLU A 566 -2.95 -9.26 0.34
CA GLU A 566 -4.23 -9.14 -0.38
C GLU A 566 -4.04 -8.57 -1.79
N GLU A 567 -5.11 -8.62 -2.59
CA GLU A 567 -5.17 -8.02 -3.93
C GLU A 567 -4.71 -6.56 -3.86
N ASP A 568 -3.69 -6.19 -4.65
CA ASP A 568 -3.00 -4.88 -4.67
C ASP A 568 -2.05 -4.55 -3.49
N ALA A 569 -1.84 -5.45 -2.55
CA ALA A 569 -0.81 -5.32 -1.51
C ALA A 569 0.47 -6.09 -1.87
N GLN A 570 1.58 -5.75 -1.20
CA GLN A 570 2.83 -6.51 -1.28
C GLN A 570 3.36 -6.76 0.13
N LEU A 571 3.85 -7.97 0.38
CA LEU A 571 4.52 -8.31 1.63
C LEU A 571 5.93 -8.86 1.37
N GLN A 572 6.91 -8.34 2.09
CA GLN A 572 8.28 -8.83 2.05
C GLN A 572 8.77 -9.21 3.45
N LEU A 573 9.19 -10.46 3.62
CA LEU A 573 10.00 -10.89 4.75
C LEU A 573 11.47 -10.80 4.37
N ARG A 574 12.22 -9.90 4.98
CA ARG A 574 13.65 -9.68 4.73
C ARG A 574 14.47 -10.09 5.95
N ILE A 575 15.30 -11.11 5.79
CA ILE A 575 16.24 -11.59 6.80
C ILE A 575 17.65 -11.15 6.37
N ASN A 576 18.21 -10.15 7.04
CA ASN A 576 19.47 -9.50 6.71
C ASN A 576 20.60 -9.82 7.71
N ASN A 577 20.55 -10.97 8.37
CA ASN A 577 21.56 -11.36 9.34
C ASN A 577 22.28 -12.64 8.90
N THR A 578 23.50 -12.49 8.41
CA THR A 578 24.32 -13.58 7.84
C THR A 578 24.86 -14.58 8.87
N ASN A 579 24.50 -14.47 10.14
CA ASN A 579 25.08 -15.28 11.23
C ASN A 579 24.01 -16.06 12.02
N ILE A 580 22.82 -16.24 11.44
CA ILE A 580 21.73 -16.97 12.07
C ILE A 580 21.22 -18.09 11.16
N ASP A 581 20.73 -19.13 11.82
CA ASP A 581 20.00 -20.21 11.17
C ASP A 581 18.51 -19.92 11.34
N VAL A 582 17.75 -20.08 10.27
CA VAL A 582 16.31 -19.85 10.26
C VAL A 582 15.61 -21.08 9.73
N THR A 583 14.72 -21.63 10.55
CA THR A 583 13.86 -22.75 10.17
C THR A 583 12.42 -22.29 10.04
N MET A 584 11.76 -22.70 8.97
CA MET A 584 10.34 -22.54 8.72
C MET A 584 9.74 -23.91 8.42
N ASP A 585 8.78 -24.35 9.24
CA ASP A 585 8.08 -25.61 9.07
C ASP A 585 6.58 -25.35 8.96
N TYR A 586 5.93 -25.90 7.93
CA TYR A 586 4.53 -25.59 7.61
C TYR A 586 4.29 -24.08 7.44
N ALA A 587 5.21 -23.33 6.82
CA ALA A 587 4.97 -21.92 6.55
C ALA A 587 4.11 -21.74 5.28
N HIS A 588 3.28 -20.71 5.28
CA HIS A 588 2.38 -20.39 4.16
C HIS A 588 2.71 -19.01 3.60
N PHE A 589 3.06 -18.93 2.32
CA PHE A 589 3.34 -17.67 1.63
C PHE A 589 2.34 -17.48 0.50
N SER A 590 1.64 -16.33 0.49
CA SER A 590 0.68 -15.99 -0.57
C SER A 590 0.84 -14.53 -0.99
N GLY A 591 1.14 -14.27 -2.27
CA GLY A 591 1.39 -12.91 -2.78
C GLY A 591 2.60 -12.21 -2.13
N SER A 592 3.58 -12.97 -1.62
CA SER A 592 4.63 -12.45 -0.74
C SER A 592 6.03 -12.94 -1.12
N ALA A 593 7.06 -12.23 -0.66
CA ALA A 593 8.45 -12.57 -0.97
C ALA A 593 9.27 -12.83 0.31
N LEU A 594 9.98 -13.96 0.32
CA LEU A 594 11.02 -14.27 1.29
C LEU A 594 12.38 -13.89 0.71
N ILE A 595 13.09 -12.97 1.37
CA ILE A 595 14.42 -12.51 0.98
C ILE A 595 15.38 -12.82 2.13
N ALA A 596 16.35 -13.68 1.88
CA ALA A 596 17.17 -14.32 2.89
C ALA A 596 18.67 -14.10 2.64
N TYR A 597 19.35 -13.45 3.59
CA TYR A 597 20.81 -13.24 3.67
C TYR A 597 21.37 -13.85 4.96
N ASN A 598 20.91 -15.04 5.34
CA ASN A 598 21.27 -15.72 6.60
C ASN A 598 22.28 -16.86 6.40
N ASP A 599 22.76 -17.47 7.50
CA ASP A 599 23.80 -18.51 7.39
C ASP A 599 23.23 -19.84 6.90
N GLU A 600 22.06 -20.24 7.42
CA GLU A 600 21.30 -21.41 6.95
C GLU A 600 19.80 -21.13 6.94
N LEU A 601 19.12 -21.33 5.81
CA LEU A 601 17.65 -21.29 5.69
C LEU A 601 17.11 -22.70 5.44
N THR A 602 16.30 -23.20 6.37
CA THR A 602 15.57 -24.47 6.24
C THR A 602 14.08 -24.20 6.04
N VAL A 603 13.49 -24.69 4.95
CA VAL A 603 12.05 -24.60 4.66
C VAL A 603 11.49 -26.00 4.45
N THR A 604 10.59 -26.45 5.32
CA THR A 604 10.01 -27.80 5.24
C THR A 604 8.49 -27.79 5.28
N ASN A 605 7.86 -28.73 4.58
CA ASN A 605 6.40 -28.96 4.63
C ASN A 605 5.55 -27.71 4.36
N SER A 606 6.07 -26.78 3.56
CA SER A 606 5.51 -25.42 3.39
C SER A 606 4.83 -25.25 2.03
N ASP A 607 4.15 -24.12 1.82
CA ASP A 607 3.64 -23.75 0.51
C ASP A 607 3.82 -22.27 0.16
N PHE A 608 3.99 -22.03 -1.14
CA PHE A 608 4.18 -20.73 -1.76
C PHE A 608 3.21 -20.62 -2.93
N THR A 609 2.34 -19.61 -2.89
CA THR A 609 1.41 -19.26 -3.97
C THR A 609 1.66 -17.82 -4.41
N ASP A 610 1.89 -17.59 -5.72
CA ASP A 610 2.23 -16.26 -6.25
C ASP A 610 3.34 -15.57 -5.44
N SER A 611 4.36 -16.34 -5.07
CA SER A 611 5.38 -15.97 -4.09
C SER A 611 6.77 -16.39 -4.55
N GLY A 612 7.82 -15.86 -3.93
CA GLY A 612 9.20 -16.19 -4.32
C GLY A 612 10.16 -16.26 -3.15
N ILE A 613 11.10 -17.21 -3.23
CA ILE A 613 12.26 -17.29 -2.34
C ILE A 613 13.47 -16.70 -3.06
N TYR A 614 14.07 -15.69 -2.45
CA TYR A 614 15.35 -15.11 -2.86
C TYR A 614 16.39 -15.37 -1.78
N GLY A 615 17.32 -16.29 -2.04
CA GLY A 615 18.41 -16.65 -1.15
C GLY A 615 19.75 -16.06 -1.61
N PHE A 616 20.52 -15.50 -0.67
CA PHE A 616 21.83 -14.95 -0.96
C PHE A 616 22.87 -15.28 0.11
N ASN A 617 23.93 -15.98 -0.28
CA ASN A 617 24.92 -16.56 0.63
C ASN A 617 24.27 -17.57 1.60
N GLY A 618 25.07 -18.39 2.27
CA GLY A 618 24.54 -19.36 3.22
C GLY A 618 24.11 -20.70 2.59
N ASP A 619 23.65 -21.60 3.45
CA ASP A 619 23.11 -22.91 3.11
C ASP A 619 21.58 -22.85 3.00
N PHE A 620 21.01 -23.57 2.04
CA PHE A 620 19.56 -23.60 1.80
C PHE A 620 19.09 -25.05 1.77
N ASP A 621 18.16 -25.43 2.63
CA ASP A 621 17.54 -26.75 2.65
C ASP A 621 16.01 -26.62 2.55
N ILE A 622 15.49 -26.87 1.36
CA ILE A 622 14.07 -26.79 1.01
C ILE A 622 13.57 -28.21 0.78
N SER A 623 12.55 -28.65 1.50
CA SER A 623 11.96 -29.97 1.26
C SER A 623 10.46 -30.07 1.49
N ASN A 624 9.82 -31.02 0.79
CA ASN A 624 8.38 -31.30 0.89
C ASN A 624 7.53 -30.02 0.76
N THR A 625 7.86 -29.14 -0.19
CA THR A 625 7.27 -27.80 -0.31
C THR A 625 6.59 -27.63 -1.66
N GLU A 626 5.40 -27.03 -1.65
CA GLU A 626 4.61 -26.76 -2.85
C GLU A 626 4.79 -25.31 -3.32
N PHE A 627 5.01 -25.13 -4.63
CA PHE A 627 5.23 -23.85 -5.30
C PHE A 627 4.25 -23.71 -6.45
N ILE A 628 3.21 -22.88 -6.28
CA ILE A 628 2.19 -22.60 -7.29
C ILE A 628 2.39 -21.16 -7.77
N TYR A 629 2.60 -20.95 -9.06
CA TYR A 629 3.01 -19.65 -9.62
C TYR A 629 4.19 -19.02 -8.86
N SER A 630 5.10 -19.85 -8.37
CA SER A 630 6.14 -19.47 -7.41
C SER A 630 7.50 -20.07 -7.78
N PHE A 631 8.59 -19.50 -7.29
CA PHE A 631 9.97 -19.89 -7.66
C PHE A 631 10.96 -19.82 -6.50
N VAL A 632 12.10 -20.46 -6.72
CA VAL A 632 13.29 -20.39 -5.88
C VAL A 632 14.44 -19.81 -6.70
N HIS A 633 14.98 -18.67 -6.27
CA HIS A 633 16.19 -18.08 -6.81
C HIS A 633 17.25 -17.99 -5.70
N ILE A 634 18.39 -18.67 -5.87
CA ILE A 634 19.47 -18.70 -4.90
C ILE A 634 20.79 -18.32 -5.58
N ALA A 635 21.49 -17.34 -5.03
CA ALA A 635 22.70 -16.82 -5.67
C ALA A 635 23.82 -16.45 -4.70
N ASN A 636 25.05 -16.41 -5.22
CA ASN A 636 26.24 -15.87 -4.54
C ASN A 636 26.64 -16.63 -3.27
N ALA A 637 27.15 -17.85 -3.41
CA ALA A 637 27.82 -18.47 -2.28
C ALA A 637 29.06 -17.65 -1.85
N ASP A 638 29.20 -17.43 -0.55
CA ASP A 638 30.34 -16.77 0.09
C ASP A 638 31.49 -17.73 0.44
N ALA A 639 31.21 -19.05 0.42
CA ALA A 639 32.16 -20.09 0.76
C ALA A 639 32.03 -21.32 -0.16
N VAL A 640 33.15 -22.03 -0.37
CA VAL A 640 33.26 -23.18 -1.29
C VAL A 640 32.53 -24.45 -0.83
N ASN A 641 32.01 -24.47 0.39
CA ASN A 641 31.30 -25.59 0.97
C ASN A 641 29.79 -25.35 1.12
N ARG A 642 29.26 -24.20 0.64
CA ARG A 642 27.82 -23.92 0.70
C ARG A 642 27.01 -24.88 -0.15
N LEU A 643 25.80 -25.19 0.30
CA LEU A 643 24.90 -26.18 -0.31
C LEU A 643 23.50 -25.59 -0.52
N VAL A 644 22.96 -25.82 -1.72
CA VAL A 644 21.52 -25.75 -1.97
C VAL A 644 20.95 -27.16 -2.06
N SER A 645 20.00 -27.50 -1.19
CA SER A 645 19.28 -28.76 -1.17
C SER A 645 17.81 -28.47 -1.45
N ILE A 646 17.26 -28.99 -2.55
CA ILE A 646 15.84 -28.94 -2.88
C ILE A 646 15.38 -30.38 -3.07
N THR A 647 14.70 -30.94 -2.06
CA THR A 647 14.49 -32.38 -1.97
C THR A 647 13.11 -32.80 -1.48
N GLY A 648 12.77 -34.09 -1.61
CA GLY A 648 11.63 -34.67 -0.90
C GLY A 648 10.26 -34.18 -1.39
N ASN A 649 9.98 -34.32 -2.69
CA ASN A 649 8.70 -33.95 -3.31
C ASN A 649 8.42 -32.44 -3.29
N CYS A 650 9.40 -31.63 -3.69
CA CYS A 650 9.12 -30.23 -4.01
C CYS A 650 8.41 -30.14 -5.37
N ASN A 651 7.27 -29.46 -5.41
CA ASN A 651 6.40 -29.41 -6.58
C ASN A 651 6.26 -27.98 -7.08
N PHE A 652 6.62 -27.72 -8.33
CA PHE A 652 6.56 -26.41 -8.97
C PHE A 652 5.57 -26.44 -10.13
N SER A 653 4.64 -25.48 -10.17
CA SER A 653 3.64 -25.42 -11.24
C SER A 653 3.19 -24.02 -11.63
N GLY A 654 2.93 -23.81 -12.93
CA GLY A 654 2.18 -22.67 -13.47
C GLY A 654 2.97 -21.38 -13.71
N LEU A 655 4.24 -21.29 -13.32
CA LEU A 655 5.01 -20.04 -13.41
C LEU A 655 5.64 -19.81 -14.79
N GLN A 656 5.05 -18.94 -15.60
CA GLN A 656 5.42 -18.74 -17.01
C GLN A 656 6.36 -17.55 -17.29
N THR A 657 6.87 -16.88 -16.25
CA THR A 657 7.60 -15.61 -16.40
C THR A 657 9.07 -15.67 -16.02
N VAL A 658 9.45 -16.55 -15.08
CA VAL A 658 10.82 -16.78 -14.61
C VAL A 658 11.03 -18.28 -14.34
N PRO A 659 12.29 -18.77 -14.24
CA PRO A 659 12.56 -20.18 -13.98
C PRO A 659 11.99 -20.64 -12.64
N ALA A 660 11.56 -21.91 -12.55
CA ALA A 660 11.04 -22.48 -11.30
C ALA A 660 12.15 -22.61 -10.24
N ILE A 661 13.31 -23.13 -10.64
CA ILE A 661 14.53 -23.20 -9.83
C ILE A 661 15.66 -22.51 -10.58
N ASP A 662 16.22 -21.46 -10.00
CA ASP A 662 17.38 -20.72 -10.53
C ASP A 662 18.49 -20.67 -9.48
N ILE A 663 19.63 -21.28 -9.77
CA ILE A 663 20.80 -21.31 -8.87
C ILE A 663 22.00 -20.74 -9.62
N ASP A 664 22.59 -19.68 -9.04
CA ASP A 664 23.75 -19.00 -9.60
C ASP A 664 24.92 -18.96 -8.60
N ASN A 665 26.12 -19.34 -9.05
CA ASN A 665 27.35 -19.26 -8.28
C ASN A 665 27.32 -20.08 -6.97
N TYR A 666 26.89 -21.34 -7.04
CA TYR A 666 26.88 -22.23 -5.87
C TYR A 666 27.82 -23.44 -6.05
N PRO A 667 28.66 -23.75 -5.05
CA PRO A 667 29.62 -24.85 -5.15
C PRO A 667 28.95 -26.22 -5.12
N ASN A 668 27.95 -26.39 -4.27
CA ASN A 668 27.27 -27.66 -4.08
C ASN A 668 25.76 -27.46 -4.23
N PHE A 669 25.10 -28.39 -4.91
CA PHE A 669 23.65 -28.41 -5.03
C PHE A 669 23.11 -29.84 -5.19
N LYS A 670 21.94 -30.07 -4.61
CA LYS A 670 21.19 -31.32 -4.73
C LYS A 670 19.73 -30.99 -5.02
N ILE A 671 19.28 -31.29 -6.23
CA ILE A 671 17.87 -31.25 -6.61
C ILE A 671 17.43 -32.70 -6.77
N ASP A 672 16.55 -33.19 -5.90
CA ASP A 672 16.23 -34.61 -5.83
C ASP A 672 14.75 -34.86 -5.56
N ASN A 673 14.12 -35.69 -6.38
CA ASN A 673 12.71 -36.05 -6.23
C ASN A 673 11.79 -34.81 -6.24
N CYS A 674 11.91 -33.99 -7.29
CA CYS A 674 11.07 -32.81 -7.55
C CYS A 674 10.12 -33.05 -8.73
N MET A 675 8.97 -32.39 -8.73
CA MET A 675 8.07 -32.33 -9.88
C MET A 675 7.99 -30.88 -10.36
N ILE A 676 8.33 -30.61 -11.62
CA ILE A 676 8.35 -29.26 -12.18
C ILE A 676 7.61 -29.27 -13.50
N SER A 677 6.41 -28.68 -13.51
CA SER A 677 5.55 -28.69 -14.69
C SER A 677 4.95 -27.33 -15.01
N ASP A 678 4.57 -27.12 -16.27
CA ASP A 678 3.88 -25.91 -16.72
C ASP A 678 4.56 -24.60 -16.27
N CYS A 679 5.90 -24.58 -16.23
CA CYS A 679 6.69 -23.38 -15.93
C CYS A 679 7.32 -22.81 -17.21
N SER A 680 8.11 -21.73 -17.09
CA SER A 680 8.94 -21.22 -18.19
C SER A 680 10.14 -22.14 -18.42
N ASP A 681 11.28 -21.88 -17.79
CA ASP A 681 12.36 -22.85 -17.61
C ASP A 681 12.15 -23.61 -16.28
N ALA A 682 12.49 -24.90 -16.26
CA ALA A 682 12.33 -25.72 -15.06
C ALA A 682 13.51 -25.53 -14.09
N ILE A 683 14.73 -25.83 -14.54
CA ILE A 683 15.95 -25.70 -13.72
C ILE A 683 17.03 -24.95 -14.49
N ASN A 684 17.53 -23.88 -13.90
CA ASN A 684 18.65 -23.09 -14.39
C ASN A 684 19.82 -23.14 -13.42
N LEU A 685 21.00 -23.57 -13.89
CA LEU A 685 22.24 -23.63 -13.11
C LEU A 685 23.37 -22.85 -13.81
N PHE A 686 23.75 -21.72 -13.22
CA PHE A 686 24.77 -20.83 -13.75
C PHE A 686 26.01 -20.80 -12.84
N ASN A 687 27.19 -21.10 -13.38
CA ASN A 687 28.45 -21.06 -12.65
C ASN A 687 28.44 -21.93 -11.37
N CYS A 688 27.81 -23.09 -11.43
CA CYS A 688 27.59 -23.97 -10.28
C CYS A 688 28.49 -25.22 -10.29
N GLY A 689 28.56 -25.91 -9.16
CA GLY A 689 29.17 -27.25 -9.09
C GLY A 689 30.71 -27.27 -9.01
N TYR A 690 31.32 -26.19 -8.55
CA TYR A 690 32.77 -26.11 -8.30
C TYR A 690 33.16 -26.54 -6.87
N GLY A 691 32.21 -27.07 -6.10
CA GLY A 691 32.39 -27.53 -4.73
C GLY A 691 32.98 -28.94 -4.62
N ASN A 692 32.80 -29.55 -3.45
CA ASN A 692 33.41 -30.83 -3.11
C ASN A 692 32.42 -31.96 -2.80
N LYS A 693 31.11 -31.68 -2.82
CA LYS A 693 30.04 -32.65 -2.55
C LYS A 693 28.80 -32.28 -3.36
N TYR A 694 28.03 -33.27 -3.81
CA TYR A 694 26.69 -33.06 -4.38
C TYR A 694 26.62 -32.04 -5.54
N GLN A 695 26.73 -32.52 -6.77
CA GLN A 695 26.49 -31.75 -7.99
C GLN A 695 25.41 -32.47 -8.78
N GLN A 696 24.20 -32.59 -8.24
CA GLN A 696 23.23 -33.57 -8.78
C GLN A 696 21.82 -33.02 -8.96
N ILE A 697 21.22 -33.42 -10.07
CA ILE A 697 19.77 -33.42 -10.33
C ILE A 697 19.36 -34.89 -10.45
N SER A 698 18.46 -35.35 -9.60
CA SER A 698 18.06 -36.76 -9.59
C SER A 698 16.58 -37.01 -9.35
N ASN A 699 16.09 -38.13 -9.86
CA ASN A 699 14.74 -38.66 -9.58
C ASN A 699 13.62 -37.64 -9.81
N SER A 700 13.79 -36.68 -10.72
CA SER A 700 12.86 -35.55 -10.89
C SER A 700 12.03 -35.69 -12.16
N ASP A 701 10.79 -35.21 -12.12
CA ASP A 701 9.84 -35.15 -13.24
C ASP A 701 9.77 -33.70 -13.73
N ILE A 702 10.21 -33.45 -14.96
CA ILE A 702 10.33 -32.14 -15.59
C ILE A 702 9.53 -32.14 -16.89
N THR A 703 8.29 -31.67 -16.82
CA THR A 703 7.28 -31.91 -17.85
C THR A 703 6.55 -30.66 -18.33
N GLY A 704 6.38 -30.49 -19.64
CA GLY A 704 5.45 -29.48 -20.19
C GLY A 704 5.86 -28.02 -19.97
N ASN A 705 7.15 -27.74 -19.76
CA ASN A 705 7.64 -26.38 -19.55
C ASN A 705 7.77 -25.62 -20.89
N SER A 706 7.37 -24.35 -20.92
CA SER A 706 7.27 -23.57 -22.16
C SER A 706 8.63 -23.17 -22.75
N ALA A 707 9.71 -23.28 -21.98
CA ALA A 707 11.09 -23.09 -22.41
C ALA A 707 11.91 -24.38 -22.19
N THR A 708 12.98 -24.34 -21.40
CA THR A 708 13.92 -25.46 -21.26
C THR A 708 13.61 -26.29 -20.01
N GLY A 709 13.72 -27.61 -20.10
CA GLY A 709 13.71 -28.49 -18.94
C GLY A 709 14.88 -28.18 -18.00
N ILE A 710 16.11 -28.34 -18.49
CA ILE A 710 17.33 -28.04 -17.71
C ILE A 710 18.30 -27.20 -18.54
N THR A 711 18.70 -26.04 -18.03
CA THR A 711 19.79 -25.23 -18.59
C THR A 711 20.98 -25.23 -17.64
N VAL A 712 22.15 -25.59 -18.15
CA VAL A 712 23.42 -25.49 -17.42
C VAL A 712 24.42 -24.65 -18.19
N TYR A 713 25.06 -23.71 -17.50
CA TYR A 713 26.05 -22.80 -18.06
C TYR A 713 27.26 -22.73 -17.15
N ASN A 714 28.45 -23.06 -17.67
CA ASN A 714 29.69 -23.14 -16.90
C ASN A 714 29.52 -23.91 -15.56
N THR A 715 28.80 -25.02 -15.62
CA THR A 715 28.37 -25.78 -14.45
C THR A 715 28.82 -27.23 -14.52
N THR A 716 29.26 -27.80 -13.41
CA THR A 716 29.44 -29.25 -13.25
C THR A 716 28.19 -29.87 -12.65
N VAL A 717 27.61 -30.88 -13.30
CA VAL A 717 26.38 -31.55 -12.84
C VAL A 717 26.31 -33.03 -13.28
N ASP A 718 25.73 -33.85 -12.41
CA ASP A 718 25.21 -35.20 -12.67
C ASP A 718 23.68 -35.13 -12.78
N ILE A 719 23.13 -35.55 -13.92
CA ILE A 719 21.68 -35.65 -14.18
C ILE A 719 21.33 -37.12 -14.24
N LEU A 720 20.58 -37.59 -13.26
CA LEU A 720 20.41 -39.01 -12.98
C LEU A 720 18.93 -39.37 -12.82
N HIS A 721 18.51 -40.50 -13.39
CA HIS A 721 17.21 -41.11 -13.13
C HIS A 721 15.98 -40.16 -13.20
N SER A 722 15.98 -39.19 -14.12
CA SER A 722 14.94 -38.16 -14.23
C SER A 722 14.14 -38.28 -15.53
N GLU A 723 12.90 -37.79 -15.53
CA GLU A 723 12.03 -37.72 -16.70
C GLU A 723 11.96 -36.27 -17.18
N ILE A 724 12.35 -36.00 -18.43
CA ILE A 724 12.44 -34.66 -19.02
C ILE A 724 11.67 -34.66 -20.35
N VAL A 725 10.41 -34.19 -20.31
CA VAL A 725 9.42 -34.48 -21.36
C VAL A 725 8.57 -33.27 -21.73
N ASP A 726 8.14 -33.17 -22.99
CA ASP A 726 7.17 -32.14 -23.45
C ASP A 726 7.61 -30.68 -23.22
N ASN A 727 8.91 -30.41 -23.06
CA ASN A 727 9.43 -29.04 -22.94
C ASN A 727 9.76 -28.47 -24.32
N SER A 728 10.02 -27.16 -24.46
CA SER A 728 10.55 -26.65 -25.74
C SER A 728 11.96 -27.17 -26.05
N TYR A 729 12.77 -27.40 -25.02
CA TYR A 729 14.07 -28.07 -25.12
C TYR A 729 14.25 -28.96 -23.90
N GLY A 730 14.79 -30.17 -24.06
CA GLY A 730 15.06 -31.06 -22.94
C GLY A 730 16.18 -30.54 -22.05
N ILE A 731 17.43 -30.69 -22.48
CA ILE A 731 18.63 -30.26 -21.74
C ILE A 731 19.52 -29.37 -22.60
N LYS A 732 19.88 -28.18 -22.10
CA LYS A 732 20.86 -27.27 -22.70
C LYS A 732 22.16 -27.28 -21.91
N CYS A 733 23.22 -27.79 -22.52
CA CYS A 733 24.58 -27.79 -22.00
C CYS A 733 25.40 -26.66 -22.64
N LEU A 734 25.54 -25.55 -21.91
CA LEU A 734 26.12 -24.30 -22.40
C LEU A 734 27.48 -24.01 -21.77
N ASP A 735 28.30 -23.29 -22.52
CA ASP A 735 29.58 -22.71 -22.11
C ASP A 735 30.44 -23.55 -21.14
N ARG A 736 31.22 -24.49 -21.69
CA ARG A 736 32.20 -25.30 -20.96
C ARG A 736 31.64 -26.10 -19.78
N SER A 737 30.33 -26.29 -19.68
CA SER A 737 29.71 -27.14 -18.65
C SER A 737 30.29 -28.56 -18.65
N GLN A 738 30.31 -29.20 -17.50
CA GLN A 738 30.75 -30.57 -17.32
C GLN A 738 29.56 -31.41 -16.87
N VAL A 739 28.94 -32.09 -17.82
CA VAL A 739 27.64 -32.75 -17.63
C VAL A 739 27.78 -34.26 -17.72
N HIS A 740 27.26 -34.95 -16.72
CA HIS A 740 27.13 -36.39 -16.70
C HIS A 740 25.64 -36.72 -16.76
N ILE A 741 25.21 -37.50 -17.76
CA ILE A 741 23.82 -37.93 -17.91
C ILE A 741 23.79 -39.45 -17.94
N GLU A 742 23.19 -40.04 -16.92
CA GLU A 742 23.21 -41.49 -16.72
C GLU A 742 21.87 -42.04 -16.20
N GLY A 743 21.40 -43.10 -16.85
CA GLY A 743 20.32 -43.96 -16.37
C GLY A 743 20.81 -45.33 -15.89
N ASP A 744 19.88 -46.28 -15.78
CA ASP A 744 20.16 -47.67 -15.38
C ASP A 744 20.29 -48.59 -16.60
N ASN A 745 21.32 -49.44 -16.64
CA ASN A 745 21.58 -50.30 -17.78
C ASN A 745 20.63 -51.52 -17.91
N HIS A 746 19.72 -51.72 -16.96
CA HIS A 746 18.67 -52.74 -16.98
C HIS A 746 17.26 -52.15 -17.19
N ASN A 747 16.99 -50.95 -16.70
CA ASN A 747 15.67 -50.31 -16.75
C ASN A 747 15.77 -48.86 -17.25
N VAL A 748 14.75 -48.41 -17.98
CA VAL A 748 14.65 -46.99 -18.34
C VAL A 748 14.32 -46.20 -17.07
N THR A 749 15.32 -45.49 -16.54
CA THR A 749 15.18 -44.63 -15.36
C THR A 749 15.48 -43.16 -15.69
N GLN A 750 16.18 -42.89 -16.80
CA GLN A 750 16.44 -41.55 -17.31
C GLN A 750 15.80 -41.43 -18.70
N GLU A 751 14.84 -40.52 -18.84
CA GLU A 751 14.06 -40.28 -20.06
C GLU A 751 14.21 -38.82 -20.48
N ILE A 752 14.56 -38.61 -21.75
CA ILE A 752 14.59 -37.30 -22.39
C ILE A 752 13.83 -37.48 -23.70
N LYS A 753 12.54 -37.11 -23.71
CA LYS A 753 11.67 -37.44 -24.85
C LYS A 753 10.64 -36.38 -25.18
N ASP A 754 10.22 -36.37 -26.43
CA ASP A 754 9.11 -35.56 -26.97
C ASP A 754 9.24 -34.06 -26.62
N ASN A 755 10.47 -33.54 -26.56
CA ASN A 755 10.69 -32.10 -26.41
C ASN A 755 10.57 -31.43 -27.80
N ASN A 756 9.93 -30.27 -27.91
CA ASN A 756 9.54 -29.65 -29.20
C ASN A 756 10.71 -29.21 -30.12
N SER A 757 11.94 -29.37 -29.68
CA SER A 757 13.14 -29.06 -30.45
C SER A 757 14.13 -30.15 -30.06
N TYR A 758 15.25 -29.80 -29.44
CA TYR A 758 16.26 -30.80 -29.12
C TYR A 758 16.02 -31.44 -27.75
N GLU A 759 16.16 -32.77 -27.70
CA GLU A 759 16.26 -33.52 -26.45
C GLU A 759 17.51 -33.09 -25.68
N VAL A 760 18.63 -32.99 -26.40
CA VAL A 760 19.89 -32.45 -25.85
C VAL A 760 20.53 -31.47 -26.83
N LEU A 761 20.72 -30.24 -26.38
CA LEU A 761 21.54 -29.23 -27.06
C LEU A 761 22.83 -29.02 -26.29
N ALA A 762 23.97 -29.19 -26.95
CA ALA A 762 25.27 -28.93 -26.36
C ALA A 762 26.11 -27.99 -27.23
N THR A 763 26.80 -27.06 -26.56
CA THR A 763 27.78 -26.18 -27.21
C THR A 763 29.19 -26.73 -27.11
N ARG A 764 30.12 -26.13 -27.86
CA ARG A 764 31.53 -26.56 -27.87
C ARG A 764 32.10 -26.66 -26.46
N GLY A 765 32.76 -27.79 -26.17
CA GLY A 765 33.34 -28.05 -24.85
C GLY A 765 32.32 -28.26 -23.72
N SER A 766 31.02 -28.31 -24.00
CA SER A 766 29.94 -28.51 -23.01
C SER A 766 29.21 -29.84 -23.20
N PHE A 767 29.58 -30.63 -24.22
CA PHE A 767 28.95 -31.92 -24.47
C PHE A 767 29.12 -32.86 -23.26
N PRO A 768 28.09 -33.62 -22.87
CA PRO A 768 28.18 -34.52 -21.72
C PRO A 768 29.37 -35.49 -21.83
N GLN A 769 30.26 -35.47 -20.84
CA GLN A 769 31.46 -36.34 -20.86
C GLN A 769 31.11 -37.82 -20.69
N TYR A 770 29.96 -38.12 -20.09
CA TYR A 770 29.42 -39.45 -19.94
C TYR A 770 27.91 -39.36 -20.21
N PHE A 771 27.45 -40.16 -21.16
CA PHE A 771 26.09 -40.09 -21.69
C PHE A 771 25.62 -41.49 -22.07
N HIS A 772 25.18 -42.26 -21.08
CA HIS A 772 24.86 -43.68 -21.25
C HIS A 772 23.58 -44.08 -20.51
N TRP A 773 22.91 -45.13 -21.01
CA TRP A 773 21.73 -45.75 -20.39
C TRP A 773 20.51 -44.83 -20.30
N ASN A 774 20.42 -43.87 -21.22
CA ASN A 774 19.30 -42.95 -21.33
C ASN A 774 18.33 -43.43 -22.42
N LEU A 775 17.03 -43.22 -22.22
CA LEU A 775 16.06 -43.21 -23.31
C LEU A 775 16.03 -41.79 -23.90
N ILE A 776 16.36 -41.68 -25.18
CA ILE A 776 16.32 -40.43 -25.94
C ILE A 776 15.43 -40.68 -27.15
N GLN A 777 14.29 -40.02 -27.23
CA GLN A 777 13.28 -40.34 -28.24
C GLN A 777 12.40 -39.13 -28.54
N ASP A 778 12.08 -38.92 -29.80
CA ASP A 778 11.05 -37.97 -30.24
C ASP A 778 10.05 -38.75 -31.11
N ASP A 779 8.79 -38.82 -30.69
CA ASP A 779 7.73 -39.55 -31.38
C ASP A 779 7.27 -38.88 -32.70
N ASP A 780 7.51 -37.58 -32.91
CA ASP A 780 7.05 -36.87 -34.11
C ASP A 780 8.14 -36.69 -35.18
N ASN A 781 9.42 -36.66 -34.79
CA ASN A 781 10.65 -36.68 -35.62
C ASN A 781 10.50 -35.84 -36.89
N LEU A 782 10.32 -34.53 -36.67
CA LEU A 782 10.11 -33.56 -37.73
C LEU A 782 11.40 -33.31 -38.54
N PRO A 783 11.31 -33.04 -39.85
CA PRO A 783 12.50 -32.73 -40.65
C PRO A 783 13.25 -31.50 -40.15
N GLY A 784 14.50 -31.68 -39.74
CA GLY A 784 15.33 -30.62 -39.18
C GLY A 784 15.31 -30.58 -37.64
N ASP A 785 14.79 -31.61 -36.97
CA ASP A 785 14.72 -31.68 -35.51
C ASP A 785 15.58 -32.82 -34.94
N PRO A 786 16.91 -32.67 -34.87
CA PRO A 786 17.77 -33.71 -34.34
C PRO A 786 17.56 -33.92 -32.83
N LEU A 787 17.47 -35.19 -32.40
CA LEU A 787 17.46 -35.56 -30.98
C LEU A 787 18.63 -34.92 -30.21
N VAL A 788 19.84 -35.00 -30.77
CA VAL A 788 21.06 -34.45 -30.15
C VAL A 788 21.73 -33.46 -31.09
N LYS A 789 21.74 -32.19 -30.69
CA LYS A 789 22.38 -31.10 -31.39
C LYS A 789 23.68 -30.69 -30.70
N TYR A 790 24.76 -30.66 -31.47
CA TYR A 790 26.05 -30.11 -31.05
C TYR A 790 26.51 -29.03 -32.03
N THR A 791 26.97 -27.90 -31.50
CA THR A 791 27.34 -26.73 -32.32
C THR A 791 28.85 -26.55 -32.50
N GLY A 792 29.67 -27.39 -31.85
CA GLY A 792 31.13 -27.39 -32.00
C GLY A 792 31.65 -28.16 -33.22
N GLN A 793 32.96 -28.35 -33.29
CA GLN A 793 33.66 -29.04 -34.41
C GLN A 793 34.48 -30.26 -33.95
N GLU A 794 34.13 -30.84 -32.80
CA GLU A 794 34.83 -31.98 -32.20
C GLU A 794 34.31 -33.31 -32.74
N ASP A 795 35.22 -34.22 -33.08
CA ASP A 795 34.88 -35.59 -33.47
C ASP A 795 34.95 -36.55 -32.28
N GLY A 796 34.20 -37.65 -32.35
CA GLY A 796 34.26 -38.72 -31.35
C GLY A 796 33.37 -38.49 -30.12
N LEU A 797 32.31 -37.70 -30.26
CA LEU A 797 31.29 -37.48 -29.24
C LEU A 797 30.57 -38.81 -28.95
N ASP A 798 30.75 -39.34 -27.75
CA ASP A 798 30.31 -40.68 -27.42
C ASP A 798 28.89 -40.67 -26.86
N VAL A 799 27.96 -41.20 -27.66
CA VAL A 799 26.54 -41.36 -27.34
C VAL A 799 26.11 -42.83 -27.42
N ARG A 800 27.08 -43.75 -27.40
CA ARG A 800 26.83 -45.20 -27.39
C ARG A 800 26.04 -45.59 -26.15
N ASN A 801 25.47 -46.78 -26.13
CA ASN A 801 24.74 -47.34 -24.99
C ASN A 801 23.53 -46.51 -24.53
N ASN A 802 22.98 -45.62 -25.37
CA ASN A 802 21.65 -45.05 -25.19
C ASN A 802 20.62 -45.85 -25.97
N CYS A 803 19.35 -45.75 -25.57
CA CYS A 803 18.22 -46.28 -26.30
C CYS A 803 17.55 -45.13 -27.07
N TRP A 804 17.44 -45.28 -28.39
CA TRP A 804 17.03 -44.20 -29.30
C TRP A 804 15.58 -44.28 -29.81
N GLY A 805 14.75 -45.14 -29.23
CA GLY A 805 13.39 -45.37 -29.74
C GLY A 805 13.36 -46.14 -31.08
N TYR A 806 12.21 -46.12 -31.77
CA TYR A 806 11.93 -46.97 -32.95
C TYR A 806 12.13 -46.26 -34.30
N ASN A 807 12.24 -44.94 -34.31
CA ASN A 807 12.38 -44.09 -35.50
C ASN A 807 13.79 -43.51 -35.68
N PHE A 808 14.76 -43.89 -34.83
CA PHE A 808 16.12 -43.37 -34.88
C PHE A 808 16.81 -43.57 -36.25
N ASN A 809 17.17 -42.48 -36.88
CA ASN A 809 18.10 -42.38 -37.99
C ASN A 809 19.28 -41.46 -37.61
N PRO A 810 20.49 -41.99 -37.38
CA PRO A 810 21.62 -41.18 -36.93
C PRO A 810 22.00 -40.05 -37.88
N GLU A 811 21.72 -40.13 -39.18
CA GLU A 811 22.00 -39.03 -40.13
C GLU A 811 21.08 -37.82 -39.94
N ASP A 812 19.85 -38.05 -39.44
CA ASP A 812 18.85 -37.00 -39.22
C ASP A 812 18.81 -36.57 -37.73
N ASP A 813 19.00 -37.52 -36.80
CA ASP A 813 18.78 -37.33 -35.36
C ASP A 813 20.03 -36.92 -34.57
N LEU A 814 21.22 -37.01 -35.18
CA LEU A 814 22.48 -36.55 -34.59
C LEU A 814 23.05 -35.46 -35.49
N ASP A 815 23.24 -34.25 -34.95
CA ASP A 815 23.70 -33.11 -35.75
C ASP A 815 24.91 -32.41 -35.10
N PRO A 816 26.09 -32.38 -35.76
CA PRO A 816 26.41 -33.04 -37.03
C PRO A 816 26.70 -34.54 -36.84
N TYR A 817 26.06 -35.41 -37.63
CA TYR A 817 26.08 -36.86 -37.40
C TYR A 817 27.49 -37.48 -37.37
N GLU A 818 28.40 -36.94 -38.17
CA GLU A 818 29.76 -37.42 -38.37
C GLU A 818 30.66 -37.25 -37.14
N SER A 819 30.27 -36.37 -36.23
CA SER A 819 30.98 -36.13 -34.97
C SER A 819 30.68 -37.20 -33.90
N TYR A 820 29.66 -38.04 -34.07
CA TYR A 820 29.17 -38.94 -33.02
C TYR A 820 29.59 -40.41 -33.18
N LEU A 821 29.93 -41.03 -32.05
CA LEU A 821 30.01 -42.48 -31.88
C LEU A 821 28.71 -42.95 -31.23
N TRP A 822 27.91 -43.76 -31.93
CA TRP A 822 26.58 -44.15 -31.46
C TRP A 822 26.37 -45.67 -31.37
N GLU A 823 27.25 -46.49 -31.95
CA GLU A 823 27.24 -47.96 -31.79
C GLU A 823 28.25 -48.47 -30.73
N PRO A 824 27.88 -49.40 -29.84
CA PRO A 824 26.60 -50.12 -29.83
C PRO A 824 25.45 -49.30 -29.22
N VAL A 825 24.23 -49.58 -29.68
CA VAL A 825 22.99 -49.06 -29.10
C VAL A 825 22.53 -49.95 -27.95
N TRP A 826 21.96 -49.36 -26.90
CA TRP A 826 21.32 -50.12 -25.83
C TRP A 826 19.87 -50.41 -26.23
N GLU A 827 19.55 -51.69 -26.44
CA GLU A 827 18.16 -52.10 -26.65
C GLU A 827 17.39 -51.94 -25.33
N CYS A 828 16.46 -50.97 -25.31
CA CYS A 828 15.56 -50.72 -24.19
C CYS A 828 15.07 -52.02 -23.55
N MET A 829 15.44 -52.25 -22.28
CA MET A 829 15.00 -53.37 -21.45
C MET A 829 15.51 -54.80 -21.83
N SER A 830 16.51 -54.96 -22.70
CA SER A 830 17.05 -56.30 -23.05
C SER A 830 18.33 -56.71 -22.29
N GLY A 831 18.92 -55.81 -21.49
CA GLY A 831 20.10 -56.08 -20.66
C GLY A 831 21.34 -56.52 -21.45
N SER A 832 21.39 -56.20 -22.74
CA SER A 832 22.41 -56.70 -23.68
C SER A 832 23.54 -55.69 -23.99
N GLY A 833 23.59 -54.56 -23.27
CA GLY A 833 24.68 -53.60 -23.36
C GLY A 833 26.00 -54.24 -22.93
N SER A 834 26.91 -54.47 -23.88
CA SER A 834 28.27 -54.94 -23.62
C SER A 834 29.26 -53.84 -24.00
N GLY A 835 29.33 -52.80 -23.18
CA GLY A 835 30.37 -51.78 -23.27
C GLY A 835 31.41 -52.01 -22.20
N GLU A 836 32.52 -52.68 -22.50
CA GLU A 836 33.74 -52.40 -21.74
C GLU A 836 34.14 -50.96 -22.11
N GLY A 837 33.98 -50.04 -21.16
CA GLY A 837 34.42 -48.66 -21.31
C GLY A 837 35.92 -48.56 -21.61
N SER A 838 36.37 -47.42 -22.12
CA SER A 838 37.80 -47.23 -22.37
C SER A 838 38.62 -47.28 -21.08
N GLU A 839 39.92 -47.62 -21.13
CA GLU A 839 40.76 -47.57 -19.92
C GLU A 839 40.79 -46.17 -19.29
N ALA A 840 40.73 -45.12 -20.12
CA ALA A 840 40.63 -43.72 -19.68
C ALA A 840 39.31 -43.42 -18.95
N GLU A 841 38.20 -43.99 -19.40
CA GLU A 841 36.89 -43.88 -18.76
C GLU A 841 36.88 -44.54 -17.37
N GLY A 842 37.39 -45.77 -17.27
CA GLY A 842 37.49 -46.45 -15.97
C GLY A 842 38.38 -45.70 -14.98
N MET A 843 39.47 -45.10 -15.46
CA MET A 843 40.31 -44.22 -14.63
C MET A 843 39.58 -42.94 -14.21
N TYR A 844 38.82 -42.33 -15.12
CA TYR A 844 38.07 -41.12 -14.85
C TYR A 844 36.97 -41.34 -13.80
N LEU A 845 36.19 -42.41 -13.95
CA LEU A 845 35.16 -42.79 -12.98
C LEU A 845 35.78 -43.10 -11.61
N ALA A 846 36.90 -43.83 -11.56
CA ALA A 846 37.61 -44.08 -10.31
C ALA A 846 38.16 -42.80 -9.66
N ALA A 847 38.58 -41.81 -10.46
CA ALA A 847 38.99 -40.50 -9.95
C ALA A 847 37.80 -39.72 -9.37
N ARG A 848 36.62 -39.80 -9.98
CA ARG A 848 35.39 -39.21 -9.43
C ARG A 848 34.91 -39.89 -8.15
N ASP A 849 35.01 -41.22 -8.06
CA ASP A 849 34.73 -41.97 -6.83
C ASP A 849 35.60 -41.47 -5.66
N LYS A 850 36.84 -41.06 -5.94
CA LYS A 850 37.72 -40.43 -4.94
C LYS A 850 37.23 -39.06 -4.50
N ILE A 851 36.64 -38.25 -5.38
CA ILE A 851 36.00 -36.98 -5.00
C ILE A 851 34.86 -37.25 -4.01
N VAL A 852 34.00 -38.22 -4.31
CA VAL A 852 32.89 -38.64 -3.44
C VAL A 852 33.41 -39.16 -2.10
N ALA A 853 34.55 -39.85 -2.11
CA ALA A 853 35.24 -40.33 -0.90
C ALA A 853 36.07 -39.24 -0.17
N GLU A 854 36.03 -37.98 -0.63
CA GLU A 854 36.80 -36.84 -0.12
C GLU A 854 38.33 -36.99 -0.24
N ASP A 855 38.83 -37.91 -1.08
CA ASP A 855 40.26 -38.04 -1.43
C ASP A 855 40.63 -37.12 -2.61
N TYR A 856 40.56 -35.80 -2.38
CA TYR A 856 40.78 -34.79 -3.43
C TYR A 856 42.20 -34.82 -4.02
N ALA A 857 43.21 -35.08 -3.18
CA ALA A 857 44.60 -35.17 -3.65
C ALA A 857 44.81 -36.42 -4.52
N GLY A 858 44.20 -37.55 -4.15
CA GLY A 858 44.20 -38.76 -4.96
C GLY A 858 43.42 -38.58 -6.26
N ALA A 859 42.26 -37.93 -6.23
CA ALA A 859 41.46 -37.62 -7.42
C ALA A 859 42.25 -36.73 -8.40
N LYS A 860 42.83 -35.62 -7.91
CA LYS A 860 43.67 -34.72 -8.71
C LYS A 860 44.87 -35.45 -9.34
N ALA A 861 45.51 -36.35 -8.59
CA ALA A 861 46.62 -37.15 -9.12
C ALA A 861 46.18 -38.08 -10.27
N ASP A 862 45.01 -38.72 -10.15
CA ASP A 862 44.45 -39.58 -11.19
C ASP A 862 44.06 -38.77 -12.43
N PHE A 863 43.43 -37.60 -12.27
CA PHE A 863 43.10 -36.71 -13.40
C PHE A 863 44.34 -36.23 -14.16
N LEU A 864 45.41 -35.85 -13.45
CA LEU A 864 46.71 -35.53 -14.07
C LEU A 864 47.27 -36.74 -14.83
N GLN A 865 47.09 -37.95 -14.30
CA GLN A 865 47.53 -39.18 -14.95
C GLN A 865 46.73 -39.47 -16.23
N ILE A 866 45.43 -39.21 -16.26
CA ILE A 866 44.58 -39.35 -17.44
C ILE A 866 45.08 -38.44 -18.57
N ILE A 867 45.35 -37.16 -18.27
CA ILE A 867 45.90 -36.20 -19.25
C ILE A 867 47.24 -36.69 -19.81
N SER A 868 48.11 -37.24 -18.96
CA SER A 868 49.42 -37.73 -19.39
C SER A 868 49.36 -39.01 -20.23
N LEU A 869 48.43 -39.94 -19.95
CA LEU A 869 48.37 -41.24 -20.61
C LEU A 869 47.46 -41.24 -21.83
N TYR A 870 46.39 -40.43 -21.80
CA TYR A 870 45.32 -40.41 -22.80
C TYR A 870 44.98 -38.98 -23.25
N PRO A 871 45.96 -38.18 -23.70
CA PRO A 871 45.73 -36.76 -24.04
C PRO A 871 44.68 -36.53 -25.13
N ALA A 872 44.45 -37.50 -26.03
CA ALA A 872 43.43 -37.41 -27.07
C ALA A 872 42.03 -37.86 -26.60
N SER A 873 41.86 -38.30 -25.35
CA SER A 873 40.57 -38.74 -24.81
C SER A 873 39.73 -37.55 -24.34
N LYS A 874 38.41 -37.60 -24.53
CA LYS A 874 37.45 -36.66 -23.92
C LYS A 874 37.59 -36.54 -22.40
N TYR A 875 38.01 -37.62 -21.73
CA TYR A 875 38.24 -37.61 -20.28
C TYR A 875 39.42 -36.73 -19.88
N SER A 876 40.34 -36.40 -20.80
CA SER A 876 41.39 -35.41 -20.53
C SER A 876 40.83 -33.99 -20.46
N GLN A 877 39.85 -33.64 -21.31
CA GLN A 877 39.16 -32.34 -21.22
C GLN A 877 38.36 -32.24 -19.92
N ALA A 878 37.60 -33.29 -19.58
CA ALA A 878 36.86 -33.34 -18.31
C ALA A 878 37.81 -33.26 -17.10
N SER A 879 38.95 -33.98 -17.16
CA SER A 879 39.99 -33.92 -16.13
C SER A 879 40.55 -32.50 -15.92
N LEU A 880 40.73 -31.71 -16.98
CA LEU A 880 41.20 -30.32 -16.85
C LEU A 880 40.25 -29.48 -15.99
N LYS A 881 38.93 -29.60 -16.24
CA LYS A 881 37.88 -28.89 -15.50
C LYS A 881 37.80 -29.35 -14.04
N GLU A 882 37.84 -30.66 -13.81
CA GLU A 882 37.85 -31.24 -12.46
C GLU A 882 39.05 -30.77 -11.64
N ILE A 883 40.25 -30.73 -12.24
CA ILE A 883 41.46 -30.24 -11.56
C ILE A 883 41.29 -28.78 -11.12
N TYR A 884 40.67 -27.93 -11.95
CA TYR A 884 40.42 -26.53 -11.61
C TYR A 884 39.51 -26.39 -10.38
N SER A 885 38.39 -27.13 -10.34
CA SER A 885 37.48 -27.13 -9.20
C SER A 885 38.13 -27.72 -7.94
N LEU A 886 38.88 -28.81 -8.07
CA LEU A 886 39.57 -29.47 -6.96
C LEU A 886 40.72 -28.65 -6.37
N GLU A 887 41.26 -27.68 -7.11
CA GLU A 887 42.39 -26.87 -6.64
C GLU A 887 42.12 -26.23 -5.29
N ALA A 888 40.89 -25.74 -5.07
CA ALA A 888 40.44 -25.13 -3.82
C ALA A 888 40.55 -26.07 -2.60
N PHE A 889 40.48 -27.39 -2.82
CA PHE A 889 40.47 -28.42 -1.77
C PHE A 889 41.81 -29.15 -1.61
N VAL A 890 42.76 -28.96 -2.52
CA VAL A 890 44.07 -29.62 -2.48
C VAL A 890 45.17 -28.67 -2.00
N SER A 891 45.47 -27.63 -2.77
CA SER A 891 46.58 -26.70 -2.52
C SER A 891 46.18 -25.24 -2.53
N ASN A 892 45.01 -24.90 -3.07
CA ASN A 892 44.53 -23.55 -3.33
C ASN A 892 45.57 -22.68 -4.06
N ASN A 893 46.36 -23.30 -4.96
CA ASN A 893 47.49 -22.68 -5.65
C ASN A 893 47.20 -22.53 -7.15
N TYR A 894 46.33 -21.58 -7.46
CA TYR A 894 45.97 -21.24 -8.83
C TYR A 894 47.14 -20.69 -9.67
N THR A 895 48.25 -20.26 -9.05
CA THR A 895 49.46 -19.85 -9.79
C THR A 895 50.21 -21.05 -10.38
N GLU A 896 50.39 -22.11 -9.58
CA GLU A 896 50.99 -23.35 -10.07
C GLU A 896 50.08 -24.06 -11.06
N LEU A 897 48.76 -24.09 -10.81
CA LEU A 897 47.81 -24.67 -11.74
C LEU A 897 47.81 -23.95 -13.09
N LYS A 898 47.81 -22.61 -13.09
CA LYS A 898 47.97 -21.80 -14.30
C LYS A 898 49.25 -22.15 -15.06
N THR A 899 50.36 -22.30 -14.35
CA THR A 899 51.66 -22.66 -14.95
C THR A 899 51.61 -24.06 -15.57
N TYR A 900 50.91 -25.01 -14.94
CA TYR A 900 50.71 -26.35 -15.48
C TYR A 900 49.93 -26.31 -16.80
N TYR A 901 48.80 -25.60 -16.83
CA TYR A 901 47.99 -25.43 -18.05
C TYR A 901 48.79 -24.79 -19.20
N ASP A 902 49.62 -23.78 -18.91
CA ASP A 902 50.40 -23.03 -19.91
C ASP A 902 51.62 -23.80 -20.45
N SER A 903 52.11 -24.84 -19.76
CA SER A 903 53.42 -25.45 -20.07
C SER A 903 53.45 -26.97 -20.24
N GLU A 904 52.40 -27.70 -19.86
CA GLU A 904 52.36 -29.17 -20.02
C GLU A 904 52.22 -29.58 -21.50
N PRO A 905 53.20 -30.31 -22.09
CA PRO A 905 53.19 -30.62 -23.52
C PRO A 905 51.98 -31.40 -24.01
N ASN A 906 51.35 -32.22 -23.16
CA ASN A 906 50.14 -32.95 -23.54
C ASN A 906 48.93 -32.03 -23.72
N ILE A 907 48.91 -30.88 -23.04
CA ILE A 907 47.91 -29.82 -23.19
C ILE A 907 48.29 -28.94 -24.38
N THR A 908 49.48 -28.35 -24.38
CA THR A 908 49.87 -27.32 -25.36
C THR A 908 50.00 -27.82 -26.79
N ASN A 909 50.18 -29.14 -26.99
CA ASN A 909 50.26 -29.74 -28.32
C ASN A 909 48.90 -30.23 -28.85
N SER A 910 47.85 -30.27 -28.03
CA SER A 910 46.47 -30.59 -28.46
C SER A 910 45.70 -29.27 -28.65
N PRO A 911 45.19 -28.99 -29.87
CA PRO A 911 44.39 -27.78 -30.10
C PRO A 911 43.17 -27.66 -29.17
N GLU A 912 42.50 -28.77 -28.90
CA GLU A 912 41.28 -28.83 -28.08
C GLU A 912 41.60 -28.59 -26.60
N LEU A 913 42.60 -29.29 -26.06
CA LEU A 913 43.02 -29.12 -24.67
C LEU A 913 43.64 -27.73 -24.43
N ASN A 914 44.45 -27.22 -25.37
CA ASN A 914 45.04 -25.90 -25.25
C ASN A 914 43.96 -24.81 -25.22
N LYS A 915 42.94 -24.90 -26.09
CA LYS A 915 41.85 -23.92 -26.09
C LYS A 915 41.11 -23.93 -24.75
N LEU A 916 40.73 -25.10 -24.23
CA LEU A 916 40.10 -25.21 -22.91
C LEU A 916 41.00 -24.68 -21.79
N ALA A 917 42.30 -25.00 -21.86
CA ALA A 917 43.29 -24.52 -20.90
C ALA A 917 43.42 -22.99 -20.91
N ASP A 918 43.34 -22.32 -22.06
CA ASP A 918 43.37 -20.86 -22.16
C ASP A 918 42.22 -20.21 -21.35
N PHE A 919 41.00 -20.77 -21.40
CA PHE A 919 39.88 -20.31 -20.56
C PHE A 919 40.12 -20.59 -19.07
N LEU A 920 40.58 -21.80 -18.72
CA LEU A 920 40.85 -22.16 -17.33
C LEU A 920 42.00 -21.33 -16.73
N ILE A 921 43.00 -20.95 -17.54
CA ILE A 921 44.05 -19.99 -17.17
C ILE A 921 43.42 -18.64 -16.83
N ASN A 922 42.46 -18.17 -17.64
CA ASN A 922 41.76 -16.92 -17.36
C ASN A 922 40.93 -16.99 -16.06
N PHE A 923 40.27 -18.12 -15.81
CA PHE A 923 39.57 -18.36 -14.55
C PHE A 923 40.52 -18.44 -13.34
N CYS A 924 41.74 -18.98 -13.52
CA CYS A 924 42.80 -18.87 -12.51
C CYS A 924 43.14 -17.40 -12.24
N GLU A 925 43.18 -16.52 -13.26
CA GLU A 925 43.40 -15.08 -13.05
C GLU A 925 42.26 -14.44 -12.25
N ILE A 926 41.00 -14.84 -12.47
CA ILE A 926 39.85 -14.40 -11.66
C ILE A 926 40.02 -14.83 -10.20
N LYS A 927 40.37 -16.10 -9.95
CA LYS A 927 40.64 -16.61 -8.58
C LYS A 927 41.84 -15.94 -7.90
N LEU A 928 42.81 -15.49 -8.69
CA LEU A 928 43.96 -14.72 -8.22
C LEU A 928 43.67 -13.21 -8.09
N GLU A 929 42.43 -12.78 -8.36
CA GLU A 929 41.99 -11.38 -8.39
C GLU A 929 42.80 -10.49 -9.37
N ASN A 930 43.38 -11.09 -10.41
CA ASN A 930 44.09 -10.40 -11.48
C ASN A 930 43.10 -9.84 -12.53
N TRP A 931 42.15 -9.03 -12.05
CA TRP A 931 40.98 -8.54 -12.81
C TRP A 931 41.35 -7.89 -14.16
N GLN A 932 42.43 -7.11 -14.21
CA GLN A 932 42.86 -6.42 -15.44
C GLN A 932 43.22 -7.41 -16.54
N THR A 933 43.96 -8.47 -16.19
CA THR A 933 44.32 -9.54 -17.12
C THR A 933 43.07 -10.30 -17.54
N ALA A 934 42.22 -10.65 -16.57
CA ALA A 934 41.01 -11.43 -16.84
C ALA A 934 40.03 -10.73 -17.79
N ILE A 935 39.78 -9.44 -17.54
CA ILE A 935 38.92 -8.60 -18.37
C ILE A 935 39.53 -8.40 -19.76
N ALA A 936 40.83 -8.11 -19.85
CA ALA A 936 41.49 -7.91 -21.14
C ALA A 936 41.44 -9.17 -22.01
N TRP A 937 41.49 -10.35 -21.39
CA TRP A 937 41.38 -11.62 -22.09
C TRP A 937 39.97 -11.84 -22.67
N PHE A 938 38.90 -11.64 -21.90
CA PHE A 938 37.54 -11.74 -22.45
C PHE A 938 37.30 -10.70 -23.55
N GLU A 939 37.78 -9.47 -23.37
CA GLU A 939 37.72 -8.45 -24.42
C GLU A 939 38.43 -8.89 -25.70
N ASP A 940 39.55 -9.60 -25.60
CA ASP A 940 40.25 -10.16 -26.76
C ASP A 940 39.44 -11.26 -27.45
N VAL A 941 38.79 -12.15 -26.69
CA VAL A 941 37.87 -13.16 -27.25
C VAL A 941 36.67 -12.51 -27.93
N ILE A 942 36.07 -11.48 -27.32
CA ILE A 942 34.97 -10.72 -27.93
C ILE A 942 35.43 -9.98 -29.19
N GLN A 943 36.69 -9.51 -29.21
CA GLN A 943 37.28 -8.83 -30.36
C GLN A 943 37.75 -9.77 -31.45
N ASN A 944 38.01 -11.05 -31.16
CA ASN A 944 38.52 -12.01 -32.13
C ASN A 944 37.86 -13.39 -31.92
N PRO A 945 36.51 -13.48 -32.00
CA PRO A 945 35.82 -14.71 -31.66
C PRO A 945 35.99 -15.74 -32.78
N GLU A 946 36.21 -17.02 -32.43
CA GLU A 946 36.22 -18.11 -33.43
C GLU A 946 34.80 -18.43 -33.92
N SER A 947 33.79 -18.25 -33.07
CA SER A 947 32.38 -18.49 -33.36
C SER A 947 31.48 -17.42 -32.74
N LEU A 948 30.21 -17.38 -33.16
CA LEU A 948 29.19 -16.54 -32.51
C LEU A 948 29.07 -16.89 -31.01
N GLU A 949 29.02 -18.17 -30.70
CA GLU A 949 28.88 -18.67 -29.32
C GLU A 949 30.03 -18.20 -28.44
N ASP A 950 31.28 -18.29 -28.92
CA ASP A 950 32.46 -17.81 -28.19
C ASP A 950 32.34 -16.32 -27.83
N SER A 951 31.79 -15.50 -28.74
CA SER A 951 31.54 -14.08 -28.47
C SER A 951 30.41 -13.87 -27.46
N ILE A 952 29.32 -14.64 -27.54
CA ILE A 952 28.17 -14.52 -26.63
C ILE A 952 28.60 -14.89 -25.21
N PHE A 953 29.25 -16.04 -25.05
CA PHE A 953 29.73 -16.53 -23.76
C PHE A 953 30.77 -15.59 -23.16
N ALA A 954 31.73 -15.09 -23.95
CA ALA A 954 32.70 -14.12 -23.45
C ALA A 954 32.06 -12.80 -22.98
N ILE A 955 30.95 -12.34 -23.58
CA ILE A 955 30.22 -11.17 -23.09
C ILE A 955 29.54 -11.46 -21.74
N ILE A 956 28.89 -12.61 -21.62
CA ILE A 956 28.23 -13.06 -20.38
C ILE A 956 29.28 -13.17 -19.26
N ASP A 957 30.39 -13.88 -19.52
CA ASP A 957 31.46 -14.10 -18.56
C ASP A 957 32.19 -12.80 -18.18
N LEU A 958 32.34 -11.87 -19.12
CA LEU A 958 32.88 -10.53 -18.84
C LEU A 958 31.97 -9.76 -17.88
N GLY A 959 30.66 -9.77 -18.13
CA GLY A 959 29.67 -9.16 -17.25
C GLY A 959 29.70 -9.77 -15.85
N TYR A 960 29.77 -11.11 -15.79
CA TYR A 960 29.88 -11.86 -14.55
C TYR A 960 31.19 -11.57 -13.80
N THR A 961 32.31 -11.43 -14.52
CA THR A 961 33.61 -11.06 -13.95
C THR A 961 33.58 -9.67 -13.31
N TYR A 962 32.92 -8.70 -13.94
CA TYR A 962 32.68 -7.39 -13.32
C TYR A 962 31.87 -7.50 -12.04
N PHE A 963 30.85 -8.36 -12.03
CA PHE A 963 30.02 -8.60 -10.87
C PHE A 963 30.82 -9.24 -9.71
N LEU A 964 31.63 -10.28 -9.98
CA LEU A 964 32.53 -10.89 -9.00
C LEU A 964 33.54 -9.89 -8.42
N MET A 965 34.12 -9.03 -9.28
CA MET A 965 35.04 -7.97 -8.84
C MET A 965 34.36 -7.00 -7.86
N GLU A 966 33.11 -6.62 -8.12
CA GLU A 966 32.35 -5.75 -7.22
C GLU A 966 32.03 -6.41 -5.88
N ASN A 967 31.69 -7.70 -5.87
CA ASN A 967 31.48 -8.49 -4.64
C ASN A 967 32.76 -8.63 -3.80
N GLY A 968 33.93 -8.70 -4.45
CA GLY A 968 35.23 -8.65 -3.78
C GLY A 968 35.58 -7.30 -3.13
N GLY A 969 34.65 -6.32 -3.13
CA GLY A 969 34.83 -5.01 -2.52
C GLY A 969 35.46 -3.96 -3.44
N PHE A 970 35.77 -4.30 -4.69
CA PHE A 970 36.36 -3.39 -5.67
C PHE A 970 35.29 -2.59 -6.44
N LYS A 971 34.49 -1.81 -5.71
CA LYS A 971 33.52 -0.88 -6.32
C LYS A 971 34.28 0.10 -7.23
N SER A 972 34.16 -0.05 -8.54
CA SER A 972 34.69 0.84 -9.60
C SER A 972 36.19 0.84 -9.93
N ALA A 973 37.00 -0.14 -9.51
CA ALA A 973 38.47 -0.03 -9.60
C ALA A 973 39.06 -0.10 -11.03
N TYR A 974 38.48 -0.88 -11.94
CA TYR A 974 38.94 -1.00 -13.32
C TYR A 974 37.76 -1.25 -14.25
N VAL A 975 37.76 -0.57 -15.39
CA VAL A 975 36.83 -0.81 -16.49
C VAL A 975 37.68 -0.97 -17.72
N GLY A 976 37.50 -2.09 -18.44
CA GLY A 976 38.20 -2.39 -19.67
C GLY A 976 37.74 -1.49 -20.84
N ASN A 977 38.21 -1.81 -22.03
CA ASN A 977 37.90 -1.05 -23.25
C ASN A 977 36.44 -1.22 -23.71
N MET A 978 35.73 -2.24 -23.23
CA MET A 978 34.33 -2.54 -23.54
C MET A 978 33.38 -2.24 -22.39
N ALA A 979 33.44 -1.01 -21.88
CA ALA A 979 32.64 -0.54 -20.75
C ALA A 979 31.11 -0.76 -20.90
N GLN A 980 30.60 -0.91 -22.13
CA GLN A 980 29.18 -1.17 -22.38
C GLN A 980 28.69 -2.54 -21.87
N TYR A 981 29.58 -3.50 -21.64
CA TYR A 981 29.23 -4.84 -21.10
C TYR A 981 29.40 -4.92 -19.58
N LYS A 982 29.71 -3.80 -18.93
CA LYS A 982 29.70 -3.73 -17.47
C LYS A 982 28.24 -3.59 -16.98
N PRO A 983 27.70 -4.55 -16.22
CA PRO A 983 26.34 -4.45 -15.71
C PRO A 983 26.22 -3.33 -14.66
N VAL A 984 25.04 -2.69 -14.62
CA VAL A 984 24.71 -1.64 -13.63
C VAL A 984 24.00 -2.19 -12.40
N SER A 985 23.42 -3.39 -12.51
CA SER A 985 22.76 -4.13 -11.44
C SER A 985 22.78 -5.62 -11.77
N ARG A 986 22.55 -6.48 -10.76
CA ARG A 986 22.39 -7.92 -10.96
C ARG A 986 21.23 -8.25 -11.90
N LYS A 987 20.07 -7.61 -11.70
CA LYS A 987 18.93 -7.77 -12.60
C LYS A 987 19.27 -7.43 -14.05
N GLN A 988 20.00 -6.33 -14.29
CA GLN A 988 20.42 -6.00 -15.65
C GLN A 988 21.37 -7.06 -16.23
N PHE A 989 22.28 -7.60 -15.41
CA PHE A 989 23.16 -8.69 -15.84
C PHE A 989 22.37 -9.95 -16.23
N GLU A 990 21.37 -10.34 -15.43
CA GLU A 990 20.49 -11.48 -15.70
C GLU A 990 19.66 -11.25 -16.98
N ASP A 991 19.02 -10.08 -17.12
CA ASP A 991 18.27 -9.69 -18.32
C ASP A 991 19.16 -9.72 -19.58
N ASP A 992 20.39 -9.18 -19.49
CA ASP A 992 21.37 -9.17 -20.58
C ASP A 992 21.85 -10.59 -20.92
N ARG A 993 22.13 -11.43 -19.91
CA ARG A 993 22.50 -12.84 -20.07
C ARG A 993 21.41 -13.60 -20.79
N ASP A 994 20.17 -13.52 -20.32
CA ASP A 994 19.06 -14.28 -20.88
C ASP A 994 18.75 -13.84 -22.31
N TYR A 995 18.83 -12.53 -22.58
CA TYR A 995 18.78 -12.01 -23.95
C TYR A 995 19.88 -12.59 -24.84
N LEU A 996 21.14 -12.56 -24.38
CA LEU A 996 22.30 -13.05 -25.14
C LEU A 996 22.22 -14.56 -25.40
N LEU A 997 21.80 -15.36 -24.42
CA LEU A 997 21.57 -16.80 -24.59
C LEU A 997 20.44 -17.08 -25.58
N SER A 998 19.40 -16.24 -25.64
CA SER A 998 18.35 -16.33 -26.66
C SER A 998 18.83 -16.09 -28.10
N LEU A 999 20.08 -15.64 -28.31
CA LEU A 999 20.67 -15.44 -29.64
C LEU A 999 21.47 -16.66 -30.12
N LEU A 1000 21.66 -17.69 -29.29
CA LEU A 1000 22.33 -18.92 -29.71
C LEU A 1000 21.53 -19.60 -30.84
N PRO A 1001 22.20 -20.19 -31.85
CA PRO A 1001 21.54 -20.76 -33.02
C PRO A 1001 20.65 -21.97 -32.69
N GLY A 1002 19.49 -22.05 -33.36
CA GLY A 1002 18.51 -23.15 -33.41
C GLY A 1002 17.66 -23.05 -34.70
N ASP A 1003 16.64 -23.90 -34.89
CA ASP A 1003 15.91 -24.02 -36.18
C ASP A 1003 14.98 -22.84 -36.53
N GLU A 1004 14.69 -21.96 -35.57
CA GLU A 1004 13.99 -20.71 -35.84
C GLU A 1004 14.61 -19.54 -35.10
N LEU A 1005 14.49 -18.33 -35.67
CA LEU A 1005 14.70 -17.07 -34.95
C LEU A 1005 14.04 -17.16 -33.57
N SER A 1006 14.78 -16.83 -32.50
CA SER A 1006 14.24 -16.92 -31.15
C SER A 1006 12.92 -16.16 -31.02
N LYS A 1007 11.99 -16.63 -30.18
CA LYS A 1007 10.71 -15.96 -29.94
C LYS A 1007 10.90 -14.48 -29.64
N THR A 1008 11.89 -14.15 -28.81
CA THR A 1008 12.31 -12.77 -28.48
C THR A 1008 12.73 -11.98 -29.72
N MET A 1009 13.50 -12.59 -30.62
CA MET A 1009 13.87 -11.96 -31.89
C MET A 1009 12.65 -11.80 -32.81
N LYS A 1010 11.74 -12.78 -32.88
CA LYS A 1010 10.49 -12.67 -33.65
C LYS A 1010 9.58 -11.56 -33.14
N GLU A 1011 9.43 -11.43 -31.82
CA GLU A 1011 8.69 -10.33 -31.18
C GLU A 1011 9.35 -8.98 -31.45
N SER A 1012 10.67 -8.88 -31.29
CA SER A 1012 11.44 -7.66 -31.60
C SER A 1012 11.25 -7.24 -33.05
N LEU A 1013 11.29 -8.19 -34.00
CA LEU A 1013 11.00 -7.95 -35.41
C LEU A 1013 9.54 -7.52 -35.65
N GLY A 1014 8.59 -8.06 -34.88
CA GLY A 1014 7.17 -7.67 -34.91
C GLY A 1014 6.92 -6.26 -34.39
N GLN A 1015 7.73 -5.80 -33.43
CA GLN A 1015 7.63 -4.47 -32.82
C GLN A 1015 8.33 -3.36 -33.61
N LEU A 1016 9.26 -3.69 -34.51
CA LEU A 1016 9.91 -2.69 -35.38
C LEU A 1016 8.86 -1.82 -36.07
N LYS A 1017 9.03 -0.50 -36.03
CA LYS A 1017 8.21 0.44 -36.81
C LYS A 1017 8.81 0.65 -38.20
N SER A 1018 8.03 1.21 -39.13
CA SER A 1018 8.52 1.53 -40.46
C SER A 1018 9.73 2.45 -40.40
N GLY A 1019 10.83 2.02 -41.01
CA GLY A 1019 12.08 2.75 -41.08
C GLY A 1019 13.00 2.62 -39.89
N GLU A 1020 12.72 1.71 -38.96
CA GLU A 1020 13.62 1.34 -37.87
C GLU A 1020 14.55 0.18 -38.24
N LEU A 1021 15.73 0.17 -37.63
CA LEU A 1021 16.72 -0.90 -37.69
C LEU A 1021 16.73 -1.68 -36.38
N LEU A 1022 16.80 -3.00 -36.48
CA LEU A 1022 17.25 -3.82 -35.35
C LEU A 1022 18.77 -3.68 -35.19
N GLN A 1023 19.26 -3.89 -33.98
CA GLN A 1023 20.69 -4.11 -33.77
C GLN A 1023 21.14 -5.29 -34.66
N ASN A 1024 22.27 -5.13 -35.36
CA ASN A 1024 22.77 -6.18 -36.23
C ASN A 1024 23.11 -7.42 -35.39
N ILE A 1025 22.82 -8.60 -35.90
CA ILE A 1025 23.05 -9.86 -35.20
C ILE A 1025 23.89 -10.77 -36.10
N PRO A 1026 25.07 -11.21 -35.63
CA PRO A 1026 25.66 -10.85 -34.34
C PRO A 1026 26.30 -9.44 -34.31
N ASN A 1027 26.50 -8.88 -33.12
CA ASN A 1027 27.31 -7.67 -32.88
C ASN A 1027 28.06 -7.76 -31.53
N PRO A 1028 29.41 -7.83 -31.50
CA PRO A 1028 30.33 -7.79 -32.65
C PRO A 1028 30.19 -8.99 -33.58
N PHE A 1029 30.80 -8.91 -34.77
CA PHE A 1029 30.81 -10.01 -35.72
C PHE A 1029 32.09 -10.05 -36.55
N ASN A 1030 32.50 -11.28 -36.89
CA ASN A 1030 33.58 -11.56 -37.84
C ASN A 1030 32.98 -12.01 -39.17
N GLY A 1031 33.30 -11.31 -40.27
CA GLY A 1031 32.82 -11.66 -41.59
C GLY A 1031 31.37 -11.24 -41.86
N LEU A 1032 30.37 -12.01 -41.43
CA LEU A 1032 28.96 -11.81 -41.79
C LEU A 1032 28.09 -11.40 -40.59
N THR A 1033 27.17 -10.47 -40.81
CA THR A 1033 26.09 -10.12 -39.87
C THR A 1033 24.81 -9.83 -40.61
N GLN A 1034 23.67 -9.92 -39.93
CA GLN A 1034 22.37 -9.58 -40.50
C GLN A 1034 21.86 -8.26 -39.90
N ILE A 1035 21.42 -7.36 -40.78
CA ILE A 1035 20.80 -6.09 -40.41
C ILE A 1035 19.33 -6.14 -40.78
N PHE A 1036 18.45 -6.25 -39.78
CA PHE A 1036 17.00 -6.29 -39.97
C PHE A 1036 16.39 -4.89 -39.98
N TYR A 1037 15.37 -4.69 -40.81
CA TYR A 1037 14.62 -3.44 -40.90
C TYR A 1037 13.17 -3.70 -41.33
N ARG A 1038 12.28 -2.74 -41.05
CA ARG A 1038 10.88 -2.81 -41.50
C ARG A 1038 10.52 -1.62 -42.38
N ILE A 1039 9.66 -1.84 -43.38
CA ILE A 1039 8.99 -0.76 -44.14
C ILE A 1039 7.49 -1.04 -44.21
N GLU A 1040 6.66 -0.01 -44.09
CA GLU A 1040 5.18 -0.14 -44.13
C GLU A 1040 4.64 -0.27 -45.56
N GLU A 1041 5.16 0.55 -46.48
CA GLU A 1041 4.74 0.58 -47.87
C GLU A 1041 5.92 0.37 -48.81
N ALA A 1042 5.63 0.08 -50.08
CA ALA A 1042 6.68 -0.14 -51.06
C ALA A 1042 7.56 1.11 -51.21
N ALA A 1043 8.85 0.99 -50.92
CA ALA A 1043 9.78 2.11 -50.88
C ALA A 1043 11.16 1.72 -51.42
N THR A 1044 11.91 2.71 -51.90
CA THR A 1044 13.32 2.48 -52.30
C THR A 1044 14.20 2.48 -51.06
N VAL A 1045 14.88 1.38 -50.78
CA VAL A 1045 15.69 1.18 -49.56
C VAL A 1045 17.18 1.11 -49.90
N SER A 1046 18.02 1.71 -49.07
CA SER A 1046 19.46 1.43 -49.05
C SER A 1046 20.02 1.46 -47.64
N ILE A 1047 20.93 0.53 -47.33
CA ILE A 1047 21.68 0.50 -46.07
C ILE A 1047 23.09 1.02 -46.33
N ASN A 1048 23.48 2.06 -45.61
CA ASN A 1048 24.80 2.67 -45.73
C ASN A 1048 25.60 2.40 -44.46
N VAL A 1049 26.84 1.98 -44.60
CA VAL A 1049 27.77 1.71 -43.49
C VAL A 1049 28.94 2.68 -43.57
N TYR A 1050 29.24 3.31 -42.44
CA TYR A 1050 30.25 4.34 -42.25
C TYR A 1050 31.27 3.88 -41.21
N ASN A 1051 32.53 4.26 -41.37
CA ASN A 1051 33.52 4.09 -40.30
C ASN A 1051 33.36 5.16 -39.20
N TYR A 1052 34.14 5.05 -38.13
CA TYR A 1052 34.11 5.99 -37.00
C TYR A 1052 34.42 7.45 -37.36
N THR A 1053 35.04 7.74 -38.51
CA THR A 1053 35.28 9.11 -39.01
C THR A 1053 34.10 9.66 -39.82
N GLY A 1054 33.02 8.89 -39.98
CA GLY A 1054 31.86 9.25 -40.81
C GLY A 1054 32.06 9.02 -42.30
N GLN A 1055 33.15 8.37 -42.71
CA GLN A 1055 33.37 8.02 -44.12
C GLN A 1055 32.51 6.81 -44.47
N LEU A 1056 31.72 6.92 -45.55
CA LEU A 1056 30.97 5.80 -46.12
C LEU A 1056 31.94 4.73 -46.63
N VAL A 1057 31.84 3.52 -46.06
CA VAL A 1057 32.71 2.38 -46.39
C VAL A 1057 32.00 1.33 -47.23
N LYS A 1058 30.68 1.17 -47.08
CA LYS A 1058 29.88 0.24 -47.87
C LYS A 1058 28.43 0.73 -48.00
N SER A 1059 27.77 0.39 -49.10
CA SER A 1059 26.36 0.73 -49.33
C SER A 1059 25.68 -0.43 -50.05
N TYR A 1060 24.52 -0.83 -49.54
CA TYR A 1060 23.65 -1.87 -50.08
C TYR A 1060 22.41 -1.19 -50.62
N ASN A 1061 22.30 -1.11 -51.94
CA ASN A 1061 21.10 -0.58 -52.59
C ASN A 1061 20.12 -1.72 -52.85
N GLU A 1062 19.14 -1.82 -51.98
CA GLU A 1062 18.11 -2.86 -51.99
C GLU A 1062 16.99 -2.60 -53.01
N GLY A 1063 17.02 -1.44 -53.68
CA GLY A 1063 16.01 -1.07 -54.67
C GLY A 1063 14.63 -0.90 -54.04
N VAL A 1064 13.57 -1.12 -54.84
CA VAL A 1064 12.19 -1.05 -54.34
C VAL A 1064 11.85 -2.34 -53.60
N LYS A 1065 11.59 -2.25 -52.30
CA LYS A 1065 11.12 -3.35 -51.45
C LYS A 1065 9.63 -3.17 -51.14
N THR A 1066 8.90 -4.27 -50.99
CA THR A 1066 7.47 -4.26 -50.58
C THR A 1066 7.34 -4.07 -49.08
N GLY A 1067 6.16 -3.66 -48.60
CA GLY A 1067 5.90 -3.56 -47.15
C GLY A 1067 6.16 -4.88 -46.42
N GLY A 1068 6.82 -4.83 -45.25
CA GLY A 1068 7.22 -5.98 -44.45
C GLY A 1068 8.55 -5.79 -43.73
N VAL A 1069 8.96 -6.82 -42.98
CA VAL A 1069 10.29 -6.95 -42.39
C VAL A 1069 11.22 -7.56 -43.43
N HIS A 1070 12.42 -7.01 -43.55
CA HIS A 1070 13.47 -7.45 -44.45
C HIS A 1070 14.81 -7.46 -43.71
N TYR A 1071 15.82 -8.09 -44.30
CA TYR A 1071 17.18 -7.98 -43.81
C TYR A 1071 18.17 -7.80 -44.97
N VAL A 1072 19.34 -7.27 -44.65
CA VAL A 1072 20.52 -7.35 -45.52
C VAL A 1072 21.61 -8.14 -44.80
N GLU A 1073 22.24 -9.06 -45.52
CA GLU A 1073 23.47 -9.68 -45.07
C GLU A 1073 24.64 -8.73 -45.34
N PHE A 1074 25.31 -8.32 -44.27
CA PHE A 1074 26.45 -7.45 -44.32
C PHE A 1074 27.74 -8.26 -44.20
N ASP A 1075 28.54 -8.21 -45.27
CA ASP A 1075 29.85 -8.83 -45.36
C ASP A 1075 30.93 -7.79 -45.06
N ALA A 1076 31.62 -7.95 -43.95
CA ALA A 1076 32.72 -7.12 -43.51
C ALA A 1076 34.10 -7.61 -44.00
N ASN A 1077 34.17 -8.65 -44.83
CA ASN A 1077 35.44 -9.15 -45.36
C ASN A 1077 36.24 -8.03 -46.05
N GLY A 1078 37.47 -7.81 -45.57
CA GLY A 1078 38.36 -6.75 -46.06
C GLY A 1078 38.24 -5.41 -45.32
N MET A 1079 37.28 -5.23 -44.42
CA MET A 1079 37.17 -4.03 -43.56
C MET A 1079 38.18 -4.10 -42.40
N SER A 1080 38.54 -2.96 -41.80
CA SER A 1080 39.43 -2.95 -40.63
C SER A 1080 38.63 -3.22 -39.35
N ASN A 1081 39.24 -3.86 -38.36
CA ASN A 1081 38.58 -4.04 -37.06
C ASN A 1081 38.23 -2.66 -36.48
N GLY A 1082 37.07 -2.57 -35.84
CA GLY A 1082 36.63 -1.35 -35.18
C GLY A 1082 35.15 -1.07 -35.32
N MET A 1083 34.77 0.11 -34.82
CA MET A 1083 33.40 0.57 -34.79
C MET A 1083 32.97 1.18 -36.13
N TYR A 1084 31.81 0.74 -36.58
CA TYR A 1084 31.12 1.24 -37.76
C TYR A 1084 29.70 1.67 -37.37
N PHE A 1085 29.13 2.54 -38.18
CA PHE A 1085 27.75 2.98 -38.06
C PHE A 1085 27.01 2.58 -39.30
N TYR A 1086 25.80 2.07 -39.17
CA TYR A 1086 24.93 1.80 -40.32
C TYR A 1086 23.64 2.56 -40.21
N SER A 1087 23.11 2.96 -41.37
CA SER A 1087 21.89 3.74 -41.48
C SER A 1087 21.01 3.20 -42.58
N ILE A 1088 19.70 3.17 -42.35
CA ILE A 1088 18.72 2.88 -43.38
C ILE A 1088 18.26 4.17 -44.04
N ASN A 1089 18.24 4.18 -45.37
CA ASN A 1089 17.66 5.26 -46.16
C ASN A 1089 16.43 4.76 -46.89
N ILE A 1090 15.32 5.46 -46.69
CA ILE A 1090 14.04 5.20 -47.34
C ILE A 1090 13.73 6.39 -48.24
N ASN A 1091 13.52 6.13 -49.53
CA ASN A 1091 13.25 7.14 -50.55
C ASN A 1091 14.27 8.31 -50.54
N GLY A 1092 15.54 7.98 -50.30
CA GLY A 1092 16.65 8.94 -50.28
C GLY A 1092 16.79 9.75 -49.00
N LYS A 1093 16.05 9.42 -47.92
CA LYS A 1093 16.20 10.05 -46.59
C LYS A 1093 16.62 9.02 -45.56
N THR A 1094 17.58 9.36 -44.71
CA THR A 1094 17.97 8.53 -43.57
C THR A 1094 16.83 8.48 -42.56
N SER A 1095 16.43 7.26 -42.16
CA SER A 1095 15.32 7.02 -41.25
C SER A 1095 15.81 6.62 -39.86
N ASP A 1096 16.76 5.70 -39.77
CA ASP A 1096 17.36 5.25 -38.51
C ASP A 1096 18.85 4.95 -38.68
N SER A 1097 19.60 4.90 -37.59
CA SER A 1097 21.03 4.57 -37.55
C SER A 1097 21.41 3.82 -36.28
N LYS A 1098 22.30 2.85 -36.41
CA LYS A 1098 22.82 2.00 -35.34
C LYS A 1098 24.34 1.84 -35.48
N LYS A 1099 25.00 1.29 -34.47
CA LYS A 1099 26.42 0.98 -34.50
C LYS A 1099 26.63 -0.52 -34.65
N MET A 1100 27.67 -0.92 -35.38
CA MET A 1100 28.13 -2.31 -35.44
C MET A 1100 29.63 -2.34 -35.16
N THR A 1101 30.11 -3.46 -34.66
CA THR A 1101 31.53 -3.69 -34.37
C THR A 1101 32.01 -4.81 -35.28
N VAL A 1102 32.87 -4.46 -36.23
CA VAL A 1102 33.52 -5.43 -37.13
C VAL A 1102 34.81 -5.90 -36.47
N VAL A 1103 35.00 -7.21 -36.50
CA VAL A 1103 36.22 -7.88 -36.05
C VAL A 1103 36.74 -8.81 -37.15
N LYS A 1104 38.03 -9.14 -37.15
CA LYS A 1104 38.68 -10.04 -38.11
C LYS A 1104 39.41 -11.15 -37.40
#